data_AF-A0A2E9VR50-F1
#
_entry.id   AF-A0A2E9VR50-F1
#
_cell.length_a   1.000
_cell.length_b   1.000
_cell.length_c   1.000
_cell.angle_alpha   90.00
_cell.angle_beta   90.00
_cell.angle_gamma   90.00
#
_symmetry.space_group_name_H-M   'P 1'
#
loop_
_entity.id
_entity.type
_entity.pdbx_description
1 polymer ?
#
loop_
_entity_poly.entity_id
_entity_poly.type
_entity_poly.pdbx_seq_one_letter_code
_entity_poly.pdbx_strand_id
1 'polypeptide(L)'
;MNLNLGKTRLHAPHSLLYRMNAGWLMLGVFLAICSSFFSVAYAAEPSDVQIDIGLQNTYKIGCWTQATVQAKLEANRNYRTEIRVLDADGNYAGYSSKVSSASAASEYIGHIDVIVNRIQSDFRILIFEIASEENPSTSERLVYEQTLPAGTVTELTQHQHWLVTIGRVEGIETTVEFVKDLQITTLSSPEELPRNPLALAGIDVVLYGHTNESMESIAPIISWVQVGGKLVVFPDLEAEKFLESSLASKLPISFERTAQVRDLSRVESFVGEASRLRTRNPLTIPRIVSVNGTTLVGGLTGPLVVKSPWGMGELTFCALRLNDDTFQNWEALPQLYRILADLPGLNETNNGSSSNLLTQTGLSDFKTQWDAGLSDFGLLAPNVWIPLSLLLATAFIVGPIDYFLVRHILKKPWLTWCTFPTLVVISVIWGLQSTDRQAVSAASGPEVKPGAIRYNQALVVDYAETTRSERHRQFTKMLIPETGRYDISVKSELPFPMPGHVELTSTSSVPEATYRGYYRNASAHLDQTTYRIEPQSGNVLRSPAHEQSTILLETAGMSIAEINTNEAETSFAVTSQLSSNSSMQVKGTIQHALSGELTDWFLAYDKLIYFVEDDHEQASLAPEEVLEFPSRSIRQRELSAQLTGTTQSLVKRKTGVGEKLMIRRVDYDLFSSDLDYILTIMTFHDLIGGKDYTKLSNIEFSNWDLSPLLALDQAVLIGRVESEQPAPAVENETVSANKTVTFVRLIMPVDRNRSEIQRLPEYDK
;
A
#
# COMPACT_ATOMS: atom_id res chain seq x y z
N MET A 1 -14.61 -42.07 84.42
CA MET A 1 -14.66 -43.45 84.96
C MET A 1 -14.07 -44.39 83.91
N ASN A 2 -12.94 -45.01 84.25
CA ASN A 2 -12.31 -46.22 83.66
C ASN A 2 -11.82 -46.25 82.20
N LEU A 3 -10.49 -46.11 82.08
CA LEU A 3 -9.52 -47.02 81.43
C LEU A 3 -10.06 -48.31 80.76
N ASN A 4 -9.65 -48.59 79.51
CA ASN A 4 -8.63 -49.60 79.11
C ASN A 4 -8.68 -49.91 77.59
N LEU A 5 -7.57 -49.69 76.86
CA LEU A 5 -6.55 -50.65 76.42
C LEU A 5 -6.96 -51.61 75.27
N GLY A 6 -6.29 -51.43 74.13
CA GLY A 6 -6.22 -52.42 73.03
C GLY A 6 -5.06 -52.10 72.09
N LYS A 7 -3.90 -52.72 72.33
CA LYS A 7 -2.65 -52.61 71.56
C LYS A 7 -2.77 -53.18 70.15
N THR A 8 -2.17 -52.52 69.16
CA THR A 8 -1.42 -53.19 68.08
C THR A 8 -0.20 -52.35 67.68
N ARG A 9 0.96 -52.99 67.63
CA ARG A 9 2.26 -52.44 67.22
C ARG A 9 2.32 -52.36 65.69
N LEU A 10 2.90 -51.30 65.14
CA LEU A 10 3.56 -51.33 63.83
C LEU A 10 4.80 -50.44 63.84
N HIS A 11 5.87 -50.99 63.29
CA HIS A 11 7.22 -50.43 63.20
C HIS A 11 7.25 -49.08 62.47
N ALA A 12 8.01 -48.13 63.00
CA ALA A 12 8.44 -46.92 62.30
C ALA A 12 9.79 -47.17 61.59
N PRO A 13 9.94 -46.90 60.27
CA PRO A 13 11.24 -46.86 59.62
C PRO A 13 11.83 -45.45 59.64
N HIS A 14 13.12 -45.39 60.00
CA HIS A 14 14.00 -44.23 60.14
C HIS A 14 14.40 -43.54 58.81
N SER A 15 13.51 -43.40 57.82
CA SER A 15 13.91 -42.98 56.46
C SER A 15 13.41 -41.61 55.97
N LEU A 16 12.90 -40.73 56.85
CA LEU A 16 12.33 -39.44 56.43
C LEU A 16 13.28 -38.23 56.58
N LEU A 17 14.37 -38.36 57.34
CA LEU A 17 15.31 -37.25 57.59
C LEU A 17 16.40 -37.06 56.51
N TYR A 18 16.62 -38.03 55.62
CA TYR A 18 17.64 -37.94 54.58
C TYR A 18 17.14 -37.38 53.23
N ARG A 19 15.82 -37.23 53.05
CA ARG A 19 15.22 -36.72 51.80
C ARG A 19 15.01 -35.21 51.77
N MET A 20 15.06 -34.52 52.92
CA MET A 20 14.90 -33.06 52.95
C MET A 20 16.17 -32.28 52.60
N ASN A 21 17.37 -32.85 52.76
CA ASN A 21 18.60 -32.11 52.45
C ASN A 21 18.97 -32.11 50.95
N ALA A 22 18.50 -33.09 50.18
CA ALA A 22 18.78 -33.15 48.73
C ALA A 22 17.94 -32.15 47.92
N GLY A 23 16.72 -31.84 48.36
CA GLY A 23 15.84 -30.87 47.71
C GLY A 23 16.35 -29.42 47.82
N TRP A 24 16.89 -29.06 48.99
CA TRP A 24 17.45 -27.72 49.21
C TRP A 24 18.81 -27.53 48.53
N LEU A 25 19.61 -28.60 48.38
CA LEU A 25 20.87 -28.56 47.63
C LEU A 25 20.63 -28.47 46.12
N MET A 26 19.63 -29.18 45.57
CA MET A 26 19.22 -29.04 44.16
C MET A 26 18.60 -27.67 43.87
N LEU A 27 17.78 -27.12 44.77
CA LEU A 27 17.23 -25.77 44.61
C LEU A 27 18.33 -24.70 44.70
N GLY A 28 19.32 -24.88 45.58
CA GLY A 28 20.47 -23.99 45.71
C GLY A 28 21.41 -24.03 44.50
N VAL A 29 21.64 -25.22 43.93
CA VAL A 29 22.44 -25.37 42.69
C VAL A 29 21.68 -24.84 41.47
N PHE A 30 20.36 -25.02 41.42
CA PHE A 30 19.53 -24.44 40.35
C PHE A 30 19.48 -22.90 40.43
N LEU A 31 19.37 -22.32 41.63
CA LEU A 31 19.47 -20.86 41.84
C LEU A 31 20.88 -20.31 41.58
N ALA A 32 21.94 -21.07 41.87
CA ALA A 32 23.32 -20.69 41.58
C ALA A 32 23.65 -20.76 40.08
N ILE A 33 23.11 -21.74 39.35
CA ILE A 33 23.23 -21.85 37.89
C ILE A 33 22.37 -20.78 37.19
N CYS A 34 21.17 -20.47 37.71
CA CYS A 34 20.36 -19.36 37.18
C CYS A 34 20.96 -17.97 37.42
N SER A 35 21.80 -17.80 38.45
CA SER A 35 22.47 -16.51 38.73
C SER A 35 23.82 -16.34 38.02
N SER A 36 24.36 -17.39 37.39
CA SER A 36 25.65 -17.34 36.67
C SER A 36 25.52 -17.19 35.14
N PHE A 37 24.29 -17.04 34.60
CA PHE A 37 24.05 -16.86 33.16
C PHE A 37 23.57 -15.48 32.70
N PHE A 38 23.41 -14.49 33.58
CA PHE A 38 23.08 -13.12 33.16
C PHE A 38 23.80 -12.07 34.00
N SER A 39 25.08 -11.87 33.69
CA SER A 39 25.69 -10.54 33.82
C SER A 39 25.84 -10.00 32.41
N VAL A 40 24.75 -9.51 31.82
CA VAL A 40 24.88 -8.50 30.77
C VAL A 40 25.43 -7.28 31.50
N ALA A 41 26.66 -6.90 31.19
CA ALA A 41 27.20 -5.63 31.64
C ALA A 41 26.28 -4.55 31.07
N TYR A 42 25.41 -4.00 31.91
CA TYR A 42 24.57 -2.86 31.59
C TYR A 42 25.54 -1.70 31.32
N ALA A 43 25.78 -1.40 30.06
CA ALA A 43 26.43 -0.16 29.68
C ALA A 43 25.54 0.99 30.17
N ALA A 44 26.15 2.10 30.56
CA ALA A 44 25.40 3.28 31.01
C ALA A 44 24.31 3.62 29.98
N GLU A 45 23.06 3.79 30.45
CA GLU A 45 21.96 4.19 29.58
C GLU A 45 22.36 5.49 28.87
N PRO A 46 22.31 5.55 27.52
CA PRO A 46 22.53 6.79 26.80
C PRO A 46 21.48 7.79 27.29
N SER A 47 21.95 8.84 27.97
CA SER A 47 21.10 9.80 28.69
C SER A 47 20.35 10.78 27.80
N ASP A 48 20.46 10.63 26.47
CA ASP A 48 19.92 11.57 25.47
C ASP A 48 19.66 10.81 24.16
N VAL A 49 18.46 10.21 24.06
CA VAL A 49 17.97 9.55 22.84
C VAL A 49 16.68 10.24 22.40
N GLN A 50 16.70 10.83 21.22
CA GLN A 50 15.54 11.46 20.59
C GLN A 50 15.00 10.53 19.49
N ILE A 51 13.70 10.26 19.54
CA ILE A 51 13.01 9.36 18.62
C ILE A 51 11.89 10.16 17.97
N ASP A 52 11.87 10.17 16.64
CA ASP A 52 10.78 10.70 15.83
C ASP A 52 10.29 9.59 14.89
N ILE A 53 8.99 9.31 14.91
CA ILE A 53 8.38 8.25 14.09
C ILE A 53 7.44 8.89 13.08
N GLY A 54 7.76 8.71 11.80
CA GLY A 54 7.05 9.36 10.71
C GLY A 54 7.32 10.85 10.70
N LEU A 55 6.31 11.64 10.35
CA LEU A 55 6.46 13.08 10.19
C LEU A 55 5.82 13.79 11.40
N GLN A 56 6.65 14.40 12.24
CA GLN A 56 6.24 14.99 13.53
C GLN A 56 5.43 14.01 14.40
N ASN A 57 5.98 12.81 14.64
CA ASN A 57 5.30 11.73 15.36
C ASN A 57 3.90 11.39 14.82
N THR A 58 3.70 11.44 13.50
CA THR A 58 2.46 11.06 12.82
C THR A 58 2.76 10.05 11.72
N TYR A 59 1.94 9.00 11.61
CA TYR A 59 2.03 8.01 10.54
C TYR A 59 0.65 7.52 10.10
N LYS A 60 0.55 6.97 8.88
CA LYS A 60 -0.65 6.32 8.35
C LYS A 60 -0.46 4.81 8.29
N ILE A 61 -1.45 4.06 8.79
CA ILE A 61 -1.41 2.60 8.84
C ILE A 61 -1.38 1.98 7.43
N GLY A 62 -0.60 0.91 7.25
CA GLY A 62 -0.42 0.25 5.96
C GLY A 62 0.44 1.04 4.96
N CYS A 63 1.04 2.16 5.37
CA CYS A 63 1.95 2.94 4.53
C CYS A 63 3.37 2.94 5.10
N TRP A 64 4.37 2.94 4.22
CA TRP A 64 5.75 3.15 4.61
C TRP A 64 5.93 4.53 5.26
N THR A 65 6.69 4.56 6.34
CA THR A 65 7.08 5.79 7.03
C THR A 65 8.51 5.67 7.54
N GLN A 66 9.20 6.79 7.73
CA GLN A 66 10.57 6.81 8.20
C GLN A 66 10.61 7.19 9.68
N ALA A 67 11.32 6.42 10.48
CA ALA A 67 11.66 6.77 11.85
C ALA A 67 13.12 7.19 11.94
N THR A 68 13.37 8.23 12.74
CA THR A 68 14.71 8.76 13.00
C THR A 68 15.03 8.61 14.48
N VAL A 69 16.15 7.94 14.76
CA VAL A 69 16.66 7.75 16.13
C VAL A 69 18.00 8.45 16.24
N GLN A 70 18.05 9.50 17.07
CA GLN A 70 19.25 10.25 17.36
C GLN A 70 19.72 9.92 18.77
N ALA A 71 20.97 9.50 18.91
CA ALA A 71 21.53 9.09 20.20
C ALA A 71 22.99 9.50 20.32
N LYS A 72 23.44 9.74 21.56
CA LYS A 72 24.87 9.87 21.88
C LYS A 72 25.45 8.52 22.24
N LEU A 73 26.29 7.96 21.35
CA LEU A 73 26.88 6.62 21.46
C LEU A 73 28.41 6.67 21.38
N GLU A 74 29.09 5.56 21.68
CA GLU A 74 30.56 5.55 21.65
C GLU A 74 31.09 5.75 20.22
N ALA A 75 31.98 6.72 20.04
CA ALA A 75 32.53 7.11 18.73
C ALA A 75 33.25 5.96 18.00
N ASN A 76 33.20 5.98 16.67
CA ASN A 76 33.84 5.01 15.77
C ASN A 76 33.43 3.55 15.99
N ARG A 77 32.22 3.32 16.52
CA ARG A 77 31.61 1.99 16.61
C ARG A 77 30.43 1.88 15.65
N ASN A 78 30.17 0.65 15.23
CA ASN A 78 29.09 0.33 14.30
C ASN A 78 27.83 -0.01 15.09
N TYR A 79 26.74 0.64 14.73
CA TYR A 79 25.44 0.46 15.35
C TYR A 79 24.39 0.11 14.30
N ARG A 80 23.36 -0.59 14.76
CA ARG A 80 22.14 -0.84 13.99
C ARG A 80 20.94 -0.59 14.88
N THR A 81 19.99 0.16 14.37
CA THR A 81 18.72 0.38 15.03
C THR A 81 17.69 -0.61 14.52
N GLU A 82 16.88 -1.17 15.42
CA GLU A 82 15.75 -2.03 15.10
C GLU A 82 14.49 -1.45 15.74
N ILE A 83 13.42 -1.28 14.96
CA ILE A 83 12.11 -0.86 15.48
C ILE A 83 11.16 -2.05 15.34
N ARG A 84 10.62 -2.52 16.46
CA ARG A 84 9.63 -3.60 16.48
C ARG A 84 8.23 -3.04 16.61
N VAL A 85 7.35 -3.50 15.72
CA VAL A 85 5.92 -3.21 15.71
C VAL A 85 5.13 -4.50 15.54
N LEU A 86 3.84 -4.49 15.89
CA LEU A 86 2.98 -5.65 15.70
C LEU A 86 2.64 -5.82 14.21
N ASP A 87 2.73 -7.06 13.74
CA ASP A 87 2.22 -7.44 12.43
C ASP A 87 0.73 -7.85 12.49
N ALA A 88 0.19 -8.19 11.31
CA ALA A 88 -1.19 -8.64 11.14
C ALA A 88 -1.55 -9.84 12.02
N ASP A 89 -0.63 -10.79 12.20
CA ASP A 89 -0.86 -12.02 12.95
C ASP A 89 -0.68 -11.83 14.46
N GLY A 90 -0.02 -10.75 14.88
CA GLY A 90 0.22 -10.38 16.27
C GLY A 90 1.62 -10.71 16.78
N ASN A 91 2.55 -11.02 15.88
CA ASN A 91 3.97 -11.15 16.14
C ASN A 91 4.67 -9.79 16.04
N TYR A 92 5.86 -9.69 16.61
CA TYR A 92 6.70 -8.50 16.49
C TYR A 92 7.57 -8.58 15.23
N ALA A 93 7.29 -7.71 14.27
CA ALA A 93 8.13 -7.47 13.10
C ALA A 93 9.19 -6.41 13.44
N GLY A 94 10.46 -6.80 13.48
CA GLY A 94 11.59 -5.90 13.75
C GLY A 94 12.22 -5.36 12.47
N TYR A 95 12.00 -4.09 12.16
CA TYR A 95 12.57 -3.40 11.00
C TYR A 95 13.96 -2.90 11.35
N SER A 96 14.98 -3.37 10.63
CA SER A 96 16.37 -3.00 10.90
C SER A 96 16.91 -1.97 9.93
N SER A 97 17.68 -1.00 10.46
CA SER A 97 18.45 -0.05 9.67
C SER A 97 19.63 -0.73 8.97
N LYS A 98 20.22 -0.04 7.97
CA LYS A 98 21.61 -0.30 7.58
C LYS A 98 22.54 -0.03 8.76
N VAL A 99 23.66 -0.73 8.81
CA VAL A 99 24.70 -0.50 9.83
C VAL A 99 25.32 0.87 9.56
N SER A 100 25.37 1.73 10.56
CA SER A 100 26.03 3.03 10.48
C SER A 100 26.94 3.25 11.67
N SER A 101 28.06 3.93 11.43
CA SER A 101 29.03 4.25 12.48
C SER A 101 28.66 5.54 13.19
N ALA A 102 28.83 5.59 14.52
CA ALA A 102 28.71 6.84 15.26
C ALA A 102 29.82 7.82 14.85
N SER A 103 29.47 9.10 14.76
CA SER A 103 30.39 10.17 14.37
C SER A 103 31.55 10.31 15.38
N ALA A 104 32.61 11.02 14.98
CA ALA A 104 33.72 11.35 15.88
C ALA A 104 33.27 12.19 17.11
N ALA A 105 32.12 12.86 17.01
CA ALA A 105 31.49 13.61 18.09
C ALA A 105 30.56 12.74 18.97
N SER A 106 30.60 11.41 18.81
CA SER A 106 29.72 10.47 19.52
C SER A 106 28.24 10.62 19.15
N GLU A 107 27.91 11.24 18.01
CA GLU A 107 26.54 11.38 17.54
C GLU A 107 26.18 10.27 16.55
N TYR A 108 25.06 9.60 16.82
CA TYR A 108 24.51 8.56 15.97
C TYR A 108 23.11 8.96 15.50
N ILE A 109 22.86 8.83 14.20
CA ILE A 109 21.55 9.03 13.59
C ILE A 109 21.22 7.76 12.79
N GLY A 110 20.23 7.02 13.27
CA GLY A 110 19.65 5.87 12.57
C GLY A 110 18.38 6.29 11.84
N HIS A 111 18.32 6.04 10.54
CA HIS A 111 17.09 6.14 9.75
C HIS A 111 16.56 4.74 9.46
N ILE A 112 15.28 4.51 9.75
CA ILE A 112 14.62 3.21 9.64
C ILE A 112 13.31 3.40 8.89
N ASP A 113 13.16 2.74 7.75
CA ASP A 113 11.90 2.69 7.04
C ASP A 113 11.06 1.56 7.65
N VAL A 114 9.87 1.89 8.15
CA VAL A 114 8.96 0.98 8.87
C VAL A 114 7.55 1.09 8.31
N ILE A 115 6.83 -0.03 8.27
CA ILE A 115 5.40 -0.07 7.97
C ILE A 115 4.67 -0.68 9.16
N VAL A 116 3.65 0.03 9.63
CA VAL A 116 2.81 -0.41 10.75
C VAL A 116 1.55 -1.04 10.17
N ASN A 117 1.37 -2.33 10.44
CA ASN A 117 0.30 -3.15 9.87
C ASN A 117 -0.82 -3.46 10.89
N ARG A 118 -0.86 -2.76 12.02
CA ARG A 118 -1.89 -2.96 13.05
C ARG A 118 -2.10 -1.71 13.88
N ILE A 119 -3.36 -1.36 14.13
CA ILE A 119 -3.72 -0.23 15.00
C ILE A 119 -3.29 -0.50 16.45
N GLN A 120 -3.06 0.57 17.20
CA GLN A 120 -2.70 0.53 18.61
C GLN A 120 -1.44 -0.30 18.88
N SER A 121 -0.49 -0.30 17.93
CA SER A 121 0.79 -0.97 18.10
C SER A 121 1.69 -0.19 19.06
N ASP A 122 2.41 -0.92 19.93
CA ASP A 122 3.55 -0.38 20.66
C ASP A 122 4.78 -0.35 19.74
N PHE A 123 5.64 0.65 19.92
CA PHE A 123 6.93 0.72 19.22
C PHE A 123 8.03 0.36 20.19
N ARG A 124 8.81 -0.69 19.89
CA ARG A 124 10.01 -1.03 20.67
C ARG A 124 11.25 -0.68 19.88
N ILE A 125 11.99 0.29 20.36
CA ILE A 125 13.20 0.82 19.73
C ILE A 125 14.39 0.18 20.41
N LEU A 126 15.24 -0.45 19.61
CA LEU A 126 16.43 -1.18 20.05
C LEU A 126 17.64 -0.67 19.30
N ILE A 127 18.76 -0.46 20.01
CA ILE A 127 20.05 -0.14 19.38
C ILE A 127 21.03 -1.25 19.71
N PHE A 128 21.56 -1.88 18.67
CA PHE A 128 22.57 -2.91 18.75
C PHE A 128 23.93 -2.37 18.33
N GLU A 129 24.96 -2.67 19.10
CA GLU A 129 26.35 -2.52 18.71
C GLU A 129 26.83 -3.78 17.99
N ILE A 130 27.51 -3.59 16.86
CA ILE A 130 27.98 -4.67 15.99
C ILE A 130 29.51 -4.71 16.03
N ALA A 131 30.07 -5.85 16.42
CA ALA A 131 31.52 -6.04 16.50
C ALA A 131 32.18 -6.34 15.13
N SER A 132 31.44 -6.90 14.16
CA SER A 132 31.94 -7.22 12.81
C SER A 132 30.80 -7.22 11.78
N GLU A 133 31.05 -6.67 10.59
CA GLU A 133 30.06 -6.59 9.49
C GLU A 133 29.74 -7.96 8.84
N GLU A 134 30.65 -8.93 8.90
CA GLU A 134 30.51 -10.20 8.15
C GLU A 134 29.54 -11.22 8.78
N ASN A 135 29.15 -11.06 10.06
CA ASN A 135 28.24 -12.02 10.71
C ASN A 135 27.47 -11.37 11.90
N PRO A 136 26.39 -10.61 11.62
CA PRO A 136 25.71 -9.79 12.62
C PRO A 136 25.06 -10.61 13.75
N SER A 137 24.51 -11.80 13.50
CA SER A 137 23.72 -12.54 14.50
C SER A 137 24.49 -13.11 15.70
N THR A 138 25.83 -13.20 15.63
CA THR A 138 26.65 -13.88 16.67
C THR A 138 27.47 -12.91 17.52
N SER A 139 27.44 -11.61 17.20
CA SER A 139 28.27 -10.58 17.85
C SER A 139 27.54 -9.24 18.05
N GLU A 140 26.22 -9.28 18.20
CA GLU A 140 25.39 -8.11 18.52
C GLU A 140 25.28 -7.92 20.04
N ARG A 141 25.55 -6.71 20.54
CA ARG A 141 25.31 -6.32 21.93
C ARG A 141 24.19 -5.28 21.97
N LEU A 142 23.12 -5.55 22.72
CA LEU A 142 22.06 -4.55 22.96
C LEU A 142 22.62 -3.43 23.86
N VAL A 143 22.53 -2.19 23.39
CA VAL A 143 23.02 -1.00 24.10
C VAL A 143 21.86 -0.13 24.61
N TYR A 144 20.72 -0.16 23.93
CA TYR A 144 19.55 0.64 24.28
C TYR A 144 18.26 -0.09 23.95
N GLU A 145 17.27 0.05 24.83
CA GLU A 145 15.90 -0.42 24.62
C GLU A 145 14.91 0.60 25.21
N GLN A 146 13.96 1.05 24.41
CA GLN A 146 12.82 1.86 24.86
C GLN A 146 11.54 1.35 24.20
N THR A 147 10.47 1.27 24.98
CA THR A 147 9.13 1.01 24.45
C THR A 147 8.29 2.29 24.52
N LEU A 148 7.81 2.75 23.37
CA LEU A 148 6.79 3.79 23.28
C LEU A 148 5.42 3.11 23.27
N PRO A 149 4.57 3.37 24.28
CA PRO A 149 3.25 2.76 24.33
C PRO A 149 2.36 3.27 23.19
N ALA A 150 1.34 2.48 22.86
CA ALA A 150 0.33 2.87 21.89
C ALA A 150 -0.30 4.22 22.26
N GLY A 151 -0.45 5.10 21.27
CA GLY A 151 -0.97 6.46 21.45
C GLY A 151 0.07 7.54 21.78
N THR A 152 1.36 7.19 21.95
CA THR A 152 2.44 8.19 21.99
C THR A 152 2.69 8.84 20.63
N VAL A 153 2.57 8.04 19.56
CA VAL A 153 2.67 8.49 18.17
C VAL A 153 1.25 8.62 17.61
N THR A 154 0.97 9.70 16.88
CA THR A 154 -0.33 9.95 16.25
C THR A 154 -0.54 8.96 15.10
N GLU A 155 -1.50 8.07 15.27
CA GLU A 155 -1.88 7.04 14.30
C GLU A 155 -3.03 7.54 13.44
N LEU A 156 -2.86 7.52 12.12
CA LEU A 156 -3.91 7.80 11.14
C LEU A 156 -4.43 6.51 10.52
N THR A 157 -5.75 6.39 10.48
CA THR A 157 -6.43 5.35 9.70
C THR A 157 -6.38 5.70 8.22
N GLN A 158 -6.52 4.69 7.34
CA GLN A 158 -6.57 4.92 5.89
C GLN A 158 -7.67 5.92 5.47
N HIS A 159 -8.80 5.98 6.19
CA HIS A 159 -9.91 6.87 5.86
C HIS A 159 -9.65 8.35 6.21
N GLN A 160 -8.62 8.64 7.02
CA GLN A 160 -8.28 10.01 7.39
C GLN A 160 -7.32 10.59 6.36
N HIS A 161 -7.68 11.76 5.83
CA HIS A 161 -6.81 12.45 4.89
C HIS A 161 -5.65 13.12 5.63
N TRP A 162 -4.44 13.04 5.07
CA TRP A 162 -3.24 13.64 5.62
C TRP A 162 -2.68 14.69 4.66
N LEU A 163 -2.84 15.94 5.06
CA LEU A 163 -2.34 17.14 4.39
C LEU A 163 -1.04 17.59 5.06
N VAL A 164 0.03 17.69 4.28
CA VAL A 164 1.29 18.26 4.76
C VAL A 164 1.45 19.65 4.18
N THR A 165 1.72 20.64 5.02
CA THR A 165 1.99 22.01 4.60
C THR A 165 3.47 22.31 4.80
N ILE A 166 4.10 22.93 3.81
CA ILE A 166 5.52 23.24 3.82
C ILE A 166 5.70 24.72 3.54
N GLY A 167 6.45 25.38 4.40
CA GLY A 167 6.65 26.83 4.37
C GLY A 167 5.45 27.58 4.97
N ARG A 168 5.29 28.84 4.56
CA ARG A 168 4.21 29.69 5.09
C ARG A 168 2.91 29.34 4.39
N VAL A 169 1.96 28.74 5.12
CA VAL A 169 0.60 28.48 4.63
C VAL A 169 -0.41 28.94 5.68
N GLU A 170 -0.86 30.18 5.58
CA GLU A 170 -1.76 30.78 6.56
C GLU A 170 -3.23 30.60 6.16
N GLY A 171 -4.11 30.60 7.17
CA GLY A 171 -5.57 30.56 7.00
C GLY A 171 -6.20 29.18 7.02
N ILE A 172 -5.43 28.09 7.13
CA ILE A 172 -5.94 26.70 7.10
C ILE A 172 -6.72 26.32 8.38
N GLU A 173 -6.28 26.75 9.56
CA GLU A 173 -6.80 26.25 10.86
C GLU A 173 -8.05 26.98 11.39
N THR A 174 -8.87 27.58 10.52
CA THR A 174 -9.86 28.58 10.94
C THR A 174 -11.16 28.02 11.50
N THR A 175 -11.51 26.73 11.32
CA THR A 175 -12.77 26.17 11.86
C THR A 175 -12.69 24.67 12.14
N VAL A 176 -13.26 24.21 13.26
CA VAL A 176 -13.31 22.77 13.66
C VAL A 176 -13.96 21.89 12.59
N GLU A 177 -14.94 22.43 11.87
CA GLU A 177 -15.65 21.75 10.78
C GLU A 177 -14.75 21.54 9.55
N PHE A 178 -13.77 22.43 9.33
CA PHE A 178 -12.80 22.32 8.25
C PHE A 178 -11.78 21.19 8.45
N VAL A 179 -11.40 20.93 9.70
CA VAL A 179 -10.38 19.93 10.07
C VAL A 179 -11.00 18.54 10.34
N LYS A 180 -12.33 18.41 10.22
CA LYS A 180 -13.00 17.13 10.43
C LYS A 180 -12.49 16.08 9.43
N ASP A 181 -12.01 14.96 9.96
CA ASP A 181 -11.42 13.82 9.21
C ASP A 181 -10.16 14.17 8.39
N LEU A 182 -9.50 15.29 8.72
CA LEU A 182 -8.29 15.79 8.09
C LEU A 182 -7.18 15.98 9.15
N GLN A 183 -6.05 15.30 8.96
CA GLN A 183 -4.83 15.56 9.72
C GLN A 183 -3.96 16.55 8.94
N ILE A 184 -3.49 17.60 9.63
CA ILE A 184 -2.61 18.61 9.05
C ILE A 184 -1.27 18.58 9.79
N THR A 185 -0.18 18.44 9.05
CA THR A 185 1.18 18.53 9.60
C THR A 185 1.90 19.71 8.93
N THR A 186 2.45 20.61 9.72
CA THR A 186 3.07 21.84 9.22
C THR A 186 4.59 21.79 9.42
N LEU A 187 5.33 21.80 8.32
CA LEU A 187 6.79 21.77 8.30
C LEU A 187 7.33 23.17 8.02
N SER A 188 8.42 23.51 8.69
CA SER A 188 9.08 24.80 8.46
C SER A 188 9.94 24.77 7.21
N SER A 189 10.54 23.60 6.90
CA SER A 189 11.43 23.38 5.76
C SER A 189 11.15 22.02 5.09
N PRO A 190 11.33 21.90 3.76
CA PRO A 190 11.33 20.61 3.05
C PRO A 190 12.36 19.61 3.59
N GLU A 191 13.42 20.09 4.25
CA GLU A 191 14.48 19.23 4.80
C GLU A 191 14.01 18.33 5.95
N GLU A 192 12.86 18.65 6.55
CA GLU A 192 12.19 17.81 7.55
C GLU A 192 11.53 16.56 6.92
N LEU A 193 11.39 16.51 5.60
CA LEU A 193 10.80 15.35 4.93
C LEU A 193 11.74 14.13 4.96
N PRO A 194 11.17 12.91 5.05
CA PRO A 194 11.89 11.67 4.85
C PRO A 194 12.79 11.68 3.61
N ARG A 195 14.02 11.17 3.76
CA ARG A 195 14.99 11.08 2.65
C ARG A 195 14.58 10.08 1.58
N ASN A 196 13.88 9.03 1.99
CA ASN A 196 13.37 7.99 1.09
C ASN A 196 11.97 8.40 0.61
N PRO A 197 11.75 8.65 -0.70
CA PRO A 197 10.44 9.06 -1.20
C PRO A 197 9.34 8.03 -0.95
N LEU A 198 9.69 6.74 -0.84
CA LEU A 198 8.73 5.68 -0.50
C LEU A 198 8.14 5.85 0.91
N ALA A 199 8.86 6.50 1.83
CA ALA A 199 8.38 6.79 3.18
C ALA A 199 7.35 7.94 3.24
N LEU A 200 7.06 8.59 2.11
CA LEU A 200 6.02 9.59 1.95
C LEU A 200 4.68 8.98 1.49
N ALA A 201 4.60 7.64 1.37
CA ALA A 201 3.42 6.95 0.85
C ALA A 201 2.12 7.22 1.63
N GLY A 202 2.22 7.56 2.92
CA GLY A 202 1.05 7.88 3.75
C GLY A 202 0.46 9.26 3.53
N ILE A 203 1.18 10.19 2.89
CA ILE A 203 0.75 11.57 2.68
C ILE A 203 -0.17 11.61 1.45
N ASP A 204 -1.35 12.22 1.57
CA ASP A 204 -2.28 12.29 0.43
C ASP A 204 -1.96 13.50 -0.47
N VAL A 205 -1.54 14.61 0.13
CA VAL A 205 -1.29 15.86 -0.58
C VAL A 205 -0.34 16.77 0.19
N VAL A 206 0.56 17.42 -0.54
CA VAL A 206 1.47 18.46 -0.01
C VAL A 206 1.04 19.83 -0.52
N LEU A 207 0.84 20.79 0.39
CA LEU A 207 0.71 22.21 0.07
C LEU A 207 2.06 22.89 0.27
N TYR A 208 2.58 23.50 -0.78
CA TYR A 208 3.88 24.17 -0.74
C TYR A 208 3.75 25.65 -1.10
N GLY A 209 3.92 26.50 -0.09
CA GLY A 209 4.08 27.95 -0.26
C GLY A 209 5.52 28.25 -0.61
N HIS A 210 5.83 28.32 -1.91
CA HIS A 210 7.22 28.40 -2.36
C HIS A 210 7.84 29.76 -2.05
N THR A 211 8.95 29.71 -1.30
CA THR A 211 9.82 30.86 -1.04
C THR A 211 11.01 30.82 -2.00
N ASN A 212 12.25 30.62 -1.53
CA ASN A 212 13.46 30.63 -2.35
C ASN A 212 14.44 29.51 -1.97
N GLU A 213 13.92 28.34 -1.64
CA GLU A 213 14.72 27.21 -1.20
C GLU A 213 15.56 26.60 -2.33
N SER A 214 16.63 25.90 -1.95
CA SER A 214 17.53 25.27 -2.90
C SER A 214 16.85 24.10 -3.63
N MET A 215 17.34 23.76 -4.82
CA MET A 215 16.83 22.60 -5.57
C MET A 215 17.10 21.27 -4.83
N GLU A 216 18.17 21.20 -4.05
CA GLU A 216 18.51 20.01 -3.24
C GLU A 216 17.44 19.74 -2.17
N SER A 217 16.93 20.80 -1.53
CA SER A 217 15.89 20.70 -0.51
C SER A 217 14.54 20.26 -1.10
N ILE A 218 14.23 20.65 -2.35
CA ILE A 218 12.92 20.38 -2.99
C ILE A 218 12.92 19.03 -3.75
N ALA A 219 14.08 18.48 -4.08
CA ALA A 219 14.21 17.24 -4.86
C ALA A 219 13.39 16.04 -4.32
N PRO A 220 13.30 15.79 -2.99
CA PRO A 220 12.47 14.69 -2.45
C PRO A 220 10.97 14.86 -2.72
N ILE A 221 10.47 16.10 -2.73
CA ILE A 221 9.07 16.40 -3.04
C ILE A 221 8.82 16.12 -4.52
N ILE A 222 9.72 16.59 -5.39
CA ILE A 222 9.60 16.38 -6.83
C ILE A 222 9.62 14.89 -7.15
N SER A 223 10.55 14.13 -6.57
CA SER A 223 10.63 12.69 -6.82
C SER A 223 9.37 11.96 -6.36
N TRP A 224 8.81 12.31 -5.20
CA TRP A 224 7.54 11.77 -4.72
C TRP A 224 6.37 12.08 -5.66
N VAL A 225 6.25 13.31 -6.16
CA VAL A 225 5.20 13.70 -7.12
C VAL A 225 5.35 12.94 -8.43
N GLN A 226 6.57 12.80 -8.96
CA GLN A 226 6.83 12.09 -10.22
C GLN A 226 6.41 10.60 -10.20
N VAL A 227 6.20 10.05 -9.00
CA VAL A 227 5.88 8.64 -8.73
C VAL A 227 4.43 8.49 -8.25
N GLY A 228 3.63 9.56 -8.22
CA GLY A 228 2.19 9.50 -7.92
C GLY A 228 1.70 10.44 -6.82
N GLY A 229 2.60 11.19 -6.18
CA GLY A 229 2.21 12.18 -5.17
C GLY A 229 1.38 13.34 -5.75
N LYS A 230 0.59 13.99 -4.90
CA LYS A 230 -0.17 15.20 -5.24
C LYS A 230 0.46 16.42 -4.59
N LEU A 231 0.82 17.41 -5.41
CA LEU A 231 1.44 18.65 -4.95
C LEU A 231 0.64 19.86 -5.38
N VAL A 232 0.36 20.74 -4.43
CA VAL A 232 -0.20 22.06 -4.67
C VAL A 232 0.90 23.10 -4.44
N VAL A 233 1.23 23.88 -5.45
CA VAL A 233 2.24 24.94 -5.35
C VAL A 233 1.59 26.29 -5.58
N PHE A 234 1.96 27.26 -4.73
CA PHE A 234 1.65 28.67 -4.93
C PHE A 234 2.85 29.54 -4.51
N PRO A 235 3.07 30.69 -5.16
CA PRO A 235 4.18 31.58 -4.83
C PRO A 235 3.93 32.29 -3.49
N ASP A 236 4.92 32.29 -2.60
CA ASP A 236 4.97 33.19 -1.44
C ASP A 236 5.87 34.41 -1.71
N LEU A 237 6.69 34.35 -2.75
CA LEU A 237 7.50 35.46 -3.26
C LEU A 237 6.72 36.39 -4.21
N GLU A 238 7.32 37.56 -4.48
CA GLU A 238 6.93 38.41 -5.59
C GLU A 238 7.05 37.66 -6.93
N ALA A 239 6.15 37.95 -7.87
CA ALA A 239 6.05 37.22 -9.13
C ALA A 239 7.35 37.25 -9.95
N GLU A 240 8.07 38.38 -9.95
CA GLU A 240 9.37 38.49 -10.63
C GLU A 240 10.42 37.54 -10.04
N LYS A 241 10.51 37.47 -8.70
CA LYS A 241 11.45 36.58 -8.01
C LYS A 241 11.07 35.11 -8.15
N PHE A 242 9.78 34.80 -8.20
CA PHE A 242 9.32 33.44 -8.48
C PHE A 242 9.78 32.97 -9.86
N LEU A 243 9.69 33.83 -10.89
CA LEU A 243 10.15 33.49 -12.24
C LEU A 243 11.66 33.24 -12.32
N GLU A 244 12.44 33.85 -11.42
CA GLU A 244 13.89 33.62 -11.27
C GLU A 244 14.24 32.38 -10.43
N SER A 245 13.26 31.76 -9.78
CA SER A 245 13.50 30.64 -8.88
C SER A 245 13.83 29.35 -9.63
N SER A 246 14.62 28.49 -8.99
CA SER A 246 15.01 27.18 -9.54
C SER A 246 13.77 26.30 -9.79
N LEU A 247 12.75 26.39 -8.93
CA LEU A 247 11.50 25.64 -9.05
C LEU A 247 10.73 26.01 -10.32
N ALA A 248 10.59 27.30 -10.63
CA ALA A 248 9.80 27.76 -11.77
C ALA A 248 10.27 27.16 -13.10
N SER A 249 11.58 26.92 -13.25
CA SER A 249 12.16 26.27 -14.44
C SER A 249 11.89 24.77 -14.53
N LYS A 250 11.58 24.12 -13.40
CA LYS A 250 11.44 22.66 -13.29
C LYS A 250 9.98 22.20 -13.31
N LEU A 251 9.02 23.09 -13.05
CA LEU A 251 7.59 22.77 -13.13
C LEU A 251 7.20 22.38 -14.57
N PRO A 252 6.24 21.45 -14.76
CA PRO A 252 5.68 21.06 -16.06
C PRO A 252 4.76 22.15 -16.68
N ILE A 253 5.01 23.42 -16.37
CA ILE A 253 4.21 24.58 -16.77
C ILE A 253 5.17 25.66 -17.27
N SER A 254 4.84 26.34 -18.37
CA SER A 254 5.68 27.43 -18.88
C SER A 254 5.15 28.80 -18.51
N PHE A 255 6.08 29.64 -18.06
CA PHE A 255 5.84 31.03 -17.69
C PHE A 255 6.53 31.98 -18.69
N GLU A 256 6.00 33.19 -18.87
CA GLU A 256 6.58 34.20 -19.77
C GLU A 256 7.03 35.45 -19.03
N ARG A 257 6.10 36.16 -18.39
CA ARG A 257 6.31 37.43 -17.71
C ARG A 257 5.33 37.59 -16.56
N THR A 258 5.38 38.71 -15.85
CA THR A 258 4.35 39.03 -14.87
C THR A 258 3.10 39.63 -15.52
N ALA A 259 1.95 39.38 -14.92
CA ALA A 259 0.65 39.91 -15.31
C ALA A 259 -0.07 40.52 -14.10
N GLN A 260 -0.95 41.49 -14.37
CA GLN A 260 -1.74 42.17 -13.35
C GLN A 260 -3.18 41.67 -13.39
N VAL A 261 -3.69 41.18 -12.26
CA VAL A 261 -5.06 40.67 -12.14
C VAL A 261 -5.85 41.54 -11.16
N ARG A 262 -7.03 42.01 -11.60
CA ARG A 262 -7.98 42.75 -10.73
C ARG A 262 -9.22 41.94 -10.42
N ASP A 263 -9.71 41.22 -11.41
CA ASP A 263 -10.94 40.44 -11.34
C ASP A 263 -10.64 39.03 -10.82
N LEU A 264 -11.15 38.74 -9.62
CA LEU A 264 -11.07 37.42 -8.96
C LEU A 264 -12.42 36.72 -8.91
N SER A 265 -13.46 37.23 -9.59
CA SER A 265 -14.81 36.65 -9.51
C SER A 265 -14.88 35.21 -10.01
N ARG A 266 -13.95 34.79 -10.89
CA ARG A 266 -13.83 33.39 -11.29
C ARG A 266 -13.30 32.48 -10.18
N VAL A 267 -12.40 32.99 -9.32
CA VAL A 267 -11.90 32.28 -8.13
C VAL A 267 -13.03 32.16 -7.10
N GLU A 268 -13.79 33.23 -6.88
CA GLU A 268 -14.99 33.21 -6.02
C GLU A 268 -15.99 32.14 -6.48
N SER A 269 -16.31 32.14 -7.79
CA SER A 269 -17.22 31.15 -8.37
C SER A 269 -16.70 29.72 -8.31
N PHE A 270 -15.38 29.55 -8.33
CA PHE A 270 -14.73 28.23 -8.26
C PHE A 270 -14.85 27.63 -6.86
N VAL A 271 -14.77 28.46 -5.82
CA VAL A 271 -14.99 28.02 -4.42
C VAL A 271 -16.47 27.79 -4.12
N GLY A 272 -17.37 28.50 -4.82
CA GLY A 272 -18.81 28.30 -4.72
C GLY A 272 -19.47 29.00 -3.51
N GLU A 273 -18.71 29.77 -2.73
CA GLU A 273 -19.21 30.54 -1.59
C GLU A 273 -19.54 32.01 -1.95
N ALA A 274 -20.47 32.59 -1.19
CA ALA A 274 -21.00 33.94 -1.43
C ALA A 274 -20.10 35.10 -0.92
N SER A 275 -18.95 34.79 -0.31
CA SER A 275 -18.03 35.78 0.25
C SER A 275 -17.20 36.44 -0.86
N ARG A 276 -17.27 37.78 -0.95
CA ARG A 276 -16.58 38.55 -2.00
C ARG A 276 -15.13 38.87 -1.60
N LEU A 277 -14.19 38.55 -2.47
CA LEU A 277 -12.80 38.99 -2.43
C LEU A 277 -12.72 40.46 -2.86
N ARG A 278 -12.37 41.36 -1.93
CA ARG A 278 -12.17 42.78 -2.23
C ARG A 278 -10.68 43.08 -2.40
N THR A 279 -10.23 43.16 -3.64
CA THR A 279 -8.88 43.64 -3.98
C THR A 279 -8.85 45.17 -3.98
N ARG A 280 -7.97 45.79 -3.17
CA ARG A 280 -7.74 47.24 -3.20
C ARG A 280 -6.84 47.65 -4.36
N ASN A 281 -5.88 46.79 -4.71
CA ASN A 281 -4.91 46.98 -5.77
C ASN A 281 -4.91 45.76 -6.72
N PRO A 282 -4.55 45.94 -8.01
CA PRO A 282 -4.24 44.80 -8.87
C PRO A 282 -3.12 43.94 -8.26
N LEU A 283 -3.27 42.62 -8.36
CA LEU A 283 -2.31 41.62 -7.92
C LEU A 283 -1.34 41.30 -9.06
N THR A 284 -0.04 41.33 -8.79
CA THR A 284 1.00 40.89 -9.71
C THR A 284 1.16 39.37 -9.60
N ILE A 285 1.02 38.64 -10.70
CA ILE A 285 1.15 37.18 -10.76
C ILE A 285 2.11 36.73 -11.87
N PRO A 286 2.72 35.54 -11.76
CA PRO A 286 3.41 34.91 -12.88
C PRO A 286 2.40 34.51 -13.96
N ARG A 287 2.62 34.94 -15.21
CA ARG A 287 1.72 34.64 -16.34
C ARG A 287 2.03 33.27 -16.92
N ILE A 288 1.04 32.39 -16.86
CA ILE A 288 1.06 31.05 -17.45
C ILE A 288 0.71 31.15 -18.94
N VAL A 289 1.52 30.52 -19.81
CA VAL A 289 1.30 30.54 -21.28
C VAL A 289 0.87 29.20 -21.82
N SER A 290 1.54 28.12 -21.42
CA SER A 290 1.20 26.75 -21.81
C SER A 290 0.98 25.89 -20.57
N VAL A 291 0.01 24.99 -20.68
CA VAL A 291 -0.35 24.03 -19.66
C VAL A 291 -0.51 22.70 -20.37
N ASN A 292 0.30 21.72 -19.97
CA ASN A 292 0.02 20.33 -20.29
C ASN A 292 -1.01 19.86 -19.26
N GLY A 293 -2.28 19.70 -19.66
CA GLY A 293 -3.38 19.39 -18.76
C GLY A 293 -4.52 20.42 -18.77
N THR A 294 -5.13 20.66 -17.61
CA THR A 294 -6.41 21.37 -17.50
C THR A 294 -6.29 22.72 -16.78
N THR A 295 -7.07 23.70 -17.24
CA THR A 295 -7.20 24.99 -16.55
C THR A 295 -8.45 24.94 -15.68
N LEU A 296 -8.26 24.97 -14.36
CA LEU A 296 -9.35 24.97 -13.39
C LEU A 296 -10.00 26.35 -13.29
N VAL A 297 -9.16 27.39 -13.21
CA VAL A 297 -9.61 28.79 -13.15
C VAL A 297 -8.90 29.61 -14.23
N GLY A 298 -9.65 30.08 -15.21
CA GLY A 298 -9.17 31.04 -16.20
C GLY A 298 -9.28 32.49 -15.73
N GLY A 299 -8.51 33.38 -16.34
CA GLY A 299 -8.58 34.83 -16.13
C GLY A 299 -8.41 35.60 -17.45
N LEU A 300 -8.66 36.91 -17.42
CA LEU A 300 -8.52 37.78 -18.61
C LEU A 300 -7.07 37.87 -19.12
N THR A 301 -6.10 37.73 -18.23
CA THR A 301 -4.66 37.85 -18.53
C THR A 301 -3.96 36.49 -18.72
N GLY A 302 -4.67 35.40 -18.48
CA GLY A 302 -4.17 34.03 -18.53
C GLY A 302 -4.84 33.13 -17.47
N PRO A 303 -4.51 31.83 -17.44
CA PRO A 303 -4.91 30.91 -16.37
C PRO A 303 -4.42 31.38 -14.99
N LEU A 304 -5.26 31.20 -13.96
CA LEU A 304 -4.93 31.50 -12.56
C LEU A 304 -4.64 30.23 -11.76
N VAL A 305 -5.41 29.17 -12.00
CA VAL A 305 -5.23 27.86 -11.38
C VAL A 305 -5.22 26.81 -12.47
N VAL A 306 -4.17 25.99 -12.49
CA VAL A 306 -3.95 24.96 -13.51
C VAL A 306 -3.60 23.65 -12.83
N LYS A 307 -4.07 22.54 -13.41
CA LYS A 307 -3.74 21.18 -12.99
C LYS A 307 -2.99 20.51 -14.13
N SER A 308 -1.79 20.04 -13.86
CA SER A 308 -0.87 19.43 -14.82
C SER A 308 -0.43 18.06 -14.31
N PRO A 309 -0.28 17.04 -15.17
CA PRO A 309 0.39 15.82 -14.76
C PRO A 309 1.88 16.11 -14.57
N TRP A 310 2.50 15.44 -13.61
CA TRP A 310 3.95 15.45 -13.45
C TRP A 310 4.43 14.03 -13.18
N GLY A 311 4.86 13.34 -14.24
CA GLY A 311 5.11 11.90 -14.19
C GLY A 311 3.80 11.15 -13.95
N MET A 312 3.73 10.41 -12.85
CA MET A 312 2.55 9.63 -12.44
C MET A 312 1.65 10.37 -11.45
N GLY A 313 2.09 11.51 -10.94
CA GLY A 313 1.34 12.32 -9.99
C GLY A 313 0.77 13.59 -10.60
N GLU A 314 0.32 14.47 -9.72
CA GLU A 314 -0.45 15.66 -10.09
C GLU A 314 0.16 16.91 -9.48
N LEU A 315 0.25 17.96 -10.29
CA LEU A 315 0.59 19.31 -9.86
C LEU A 315 -0.61 20.23 -10.04
N THR A 316 -1.09 20.80 -8.94
CA THR A 316 -1.99 21.95 -8.96
C THR A 316 -1.18 23.22 -8.70
N PHE A 317 -1.06 24.09 -9.70
CA PHE A 317 -0.38 25.37 -9.54
C PHE A 317 -1.39 26.51 -9.45
N CYS A 318 -1.28 27.31 -8.39
CA CYS A 318 -2.04 28.53 -8.21
C CYS A 318 -1.11 29.74 -8.37
N ALA A 319 -1.37 30.59 -9.36
CA ALA A 319 -0.55 31.77 -9.63
C ALA A 319 -0.75 32.90 -8.60
N LEU A 320 -1.73 32.78 -7.70
CA LEU A 320 -2.06 33.78 -6.70
C LEU A 320 -1.22 33.58 -5.43
N ARG A 321 -0.79 34.68 -4.82
CA ARG A 321 -0.10 34.67 -3.51
C ARG A 321 -1.13 34.57 -2.39
N LEU A 322 -1.41 33.34 -1.94
CA LEU A 322 -2.48 33.07 -0.97
C LEU A 322 -2.19 33.61 0.44
N ASN A 323 -0.93 33.93 0.74
CA ASN A 323 -0.53 34.55 2.01
C ASN A 323 -0.66 36.08 2.03
N ASP A 324 -1.12 36.72 0.95
CA ASP A 324 -1.35 38.16 0.93
C ASP A 324 -2.58 38.54 1.78
N ASP A 325 -2.57 39.74 2.37
CA ASP A 325 -3.66 40.29 3.22
C ASP A 325 -5.06 40.21 2.57
N THR A 326 -5.12 40.21 1.23
CA THR A 326 -6.38 40.10 0.48
C THR A 326 -7.09 38.77 0.76
N PHE A 327 -6.33 37.67 0.85
CA PHE A 327 -6.85 36.32 1.03
C PHE A 327 -6.94 35.93 2.50
N GLN A 328 -6.03 36.41 3.34
CA GLN A 328 -6.05 36.10 4.78
C GLN A 328 -7.31 36.62 5.49
N ASN A 329 -7.93 37.67 4.96
CA ASN A 329 -9.22 38.18 5.45
C ASN A 329 -10.45 37.53 4.76
N TRP A 330 -10.23 36.55 3.88
CA TRP A 330 -11.30 35.93 3.11
C TRP A 330 -11.76 34.63 3.79
N GLU A 331 -13.03 34.62 4.22
CA GLU A 331 -13.64 33.50 4.95
C GLU A 331 -13.58 32.16 4.19
N ALA A 332 -13.57 32.18 2.86
CA ALA A 332 -13.58 30.97 2.03
C ALA A 332 -12.18 30.47 1.62
N LEU A 333 -11.09 31.08 2.13
CA LEU A 333 -9.72 30.63 1.88
C LEU A 333 -9.47 29.16 2.27
N PRO A 334 -9.97 28.64 3.41
CA PRO A 334 -9.82 27.23 3.75
C PRO A 334 -10.44 26.33 2.68
N GLN A 335 -11.66 26.66 2.25
CA GLN A 335 -12.36 25.90 1.22
C GLN A 335 -11.60 25.93 -0.12
N LEU A 336 -10.95 27.05 -0.45
CA LEU A 336 -10.02 27.10 -1.59
C LEU A 336 -8.90 26.07 -1.44
N TYR A 337 -8.24 25.98 -0.28
CA TYR A 337 -7.19 24.98 -0.06
C TYR A 337 -7.71 23.55 -0.22
N ARG A 338 -8.91 23.22 0.29
CA ARG A 338 -9.53 21.89 0.09
C ARG A 338 -9.75 21.57 -1.38
N ILE A 339 -10.27 22.52 -2.15
CA ILE A 339 -10.53 22.32 -3.58
C ILE A 339 -9.20 22.20 -4.36
N LEU A 340 -8.19 23.01 -4.02
CA LEU A 340 -6.87 22.91 -4.65
C LEU A 340 -6.19 21.57 -4.34
N ALA A 341 -6.40 21.05 -3.14
CA ALA A 341 -5.91 19.77 -2.66
C ALA A 341 -6.75 18.56 -3.10
N ASP A 342 -7.84 18.77 -3.85
CA ASP A 342 -8.76 17.72 -4.31
C ASP A 342 -9.35 16.88 -3.16
N LEU A 343 -9.58 17.52 -2.01
CA LEU A 343 -10.15 16.88 -0.82
C LEU A 343 -11.70 16.87 -0.90
N PRO A 344 -12.37 15.83 -0.38
CA PRO A 344 -13.83 15.73 -0.44
C PRO A 344 -14.51 16.94 0.23
N GLY A 345 -15.67 17.34 -0.29
CA GLY A 345 -16.40 18.51 0.22
C GLY A 345 -16.87 18.31 1.66
N LEU A 346 -16.97 19.40 2.44
CA LEU A 346 -17.44 19.36 3.85
C LEU A 346 -18.81 18.66 3.99
N ASN A 347 -19.68 18.82 3.00
CA ASN A 347 -21.04 18.25 2.97
C ASN A 347 -21.12 16.84 2.38
N GLU A 348 -20.05 16.32 1.76
CA GLU A 348 -20.04 14.97 1.16
C GLU A 348 -19.79 13.88 2.21
N THR A 349 -19.25 14.26 3.38
CA THR A 349 -18.93 13.34 4.50
C THR A 349 -20.16 12.70 5.17
N ASN A 350 -21.39 13.13 4.86
CA ASN A 350 -22.60 12.67 5.56
C ASN A 350 -23.30 11.44 4.97
N ASN A 351 -22.83 10.89 3.84
CA ASN A 351 -23.46 9.70 3.23
C ASN A 351 -22.65 8.40 3.34
N GLY A 352 -21.48 8.44 3.98
CA GLY A 352 -20.54 7.32 3.95
C GLY A 352 -19.89 6.97 5.29
N SER A 353 -20.48 7.33 6.42
CA SER A 353 -19.98 6.89 7.73
C SER A 353 -19.95 5.36 7.78
N SER A 354 -18.74 4.85 7.63
CA SER A 354 -18.28 3.48 7.57
C SER A 354 -18.36 2.81 8.95
N SER A 355 -19.55 2.80 9.55
CA SER A 355 -19.76 2.12 10.84
C SER A 355 -20.92 1.14 10.86
N ASN A 356 -21.69 0.96 9.77
CA ASN A 356 -22.82 0.02 9.82
C ASN A 356 -23.30 -0.63 8.50
N LEU A 357 -22.63 -0.45 7.37
CA LEU A 357 -22.78 -1.46 6.31
C LEU A 357 -21.88 -2.63 6.67
N LEU A 358 -22.45 -3.60 7.38
CA LEU A 358 -22.00 -4.98 7.22
C LEU A 358 -22.05 -5.26 5.71
N THR A 359 -20.91 -5.18 5.02
CA THR A 359 -20.80 -5.80 3.70
C THR A 359 -21.18 -7.25 3.94
N GLN A 360 -22.30 -7.69 3.36
CA GLN A 360 -22.79 -9.07 3.52
C GLN A 360 -21.74 -10.11 3.11
N THR A 361 -20.68 -9.66 2.44
CA THR A 361 -19.58 -10.42 1.86
C THR A 361 -18.28 -10.38 2.67
N GLY A 362 -18.11 -9.47 3.65
CA GLY A 362 -16.90 -9.35 4.46
C GLY A 362 -15.67 -8.74 3.77
N LEU A 363 -15.80 -8.24 2.54
CA LEU A 363 -14.78 -7.50 1.78
C LEU A 363 -15.16 -6.01 1.74
N SER A 364 -14.22 -5.12 2.07
CA SER A 364 -14.46 -3.67 2.04
C SER A 364 -13.48 -2.89 1.14
N ASP A 365 -12.34 -3.48 0.76
CA ASP A 365 -11.29 -2.81 -0.03
C ASP A 365 -10.70 -3.71 -1.15
N PHE A 366 -10.16 -3.08 -2.19
CA PHE A 366 -9.45 -3.77 -3.28
C PHE A 366 -8.22 -4.54 -2.81
N LYS A 367 -7.48 -4.05 -1.82
CA LYS A 367 -6.32 -4.80 -1.30
C LYS A 367 -6.72 -6.15 -0.74
N THR A 368 -7.88 -6.23 -0.09
CA THR A 368 -8.41 -7.50 0.41
C THR A 368 -8.82 -8.42 -0.74
N GLN A 369 -9.45 -7.88 -1.79
CA GLN A 369 -9.79 -8.68 -2.97
C GLN A 369 -8.53 -9.16 -3.73
N TRP A 370 -7.52 -8.31 -3.85
CA TRP A 370 -6.24 -8.64 -4.46
C TRP A 370 -5.52 -9.77 -3.68
N ASP A 371 -5.48 -9.67 -2.35
CA ASP A 371 -4.94 -10.72 -1.48
C ASP A 371 -5.73 -12.04 -1.62
N ALA A 372 -7.06 -11.96 -1.78
CA ALA A 372 -7.90 -13.12 -2.04
C ALA A 372 -7.58 -13.75 -3.40
N GLY A 373 -7.41 -12.95 -4.46
CA GLY A 373 -7.00 -13.42 -5.80
C GLY A 373 -5.63 -14.13 -5.79
N LEU A 374 -4.67 -13.62 -5.01
CA LEU A 374 -3.37 -14.27 -4.79
C LEU A 374 -3.45 -15.54 -3.92
N SER A 375 -4.55 -15.78 -3.21
CA SER A 375 -4.73 -16.96 -2.37
C SER A 375 -5.11 -18.22 -3.14
N ASP A 376 -5.39 -18.09 -4.43
CA ASP A 376 -5.74 -19.24 -5.27
C ASP A 376 -4.47 -20.03 -5.65
N PHE A 377 -4.15 -21.04 -4.82
CA PHE A 377 -3.03 -21.96 -5.06
C PHE A 377 -3.41 -23.16 -5.94
N GLY A 378 -4.54 -23.08 -6.67
CA GLY A 378 -5.06 -24.18 -7.48
C GLY A 378 -5.49 -25.39 -6.66
N LEU A 379 -5.64 -25.22 -5.35
CA LEU A 379 -6.11 -26.26 -4.43
C LEU A 379 -7.64 -26.32 -4.50
N LEU A 380 -8.17 -27.54 -4.59
CA LEU A 380 -9.62 -27.73 -4.50
C LEU A 380 -10.11 -27.17 -3.16
N ALA A 381 -11.05 -26.23 -3.22
CA ALA A 381 -11.65 -25.65 -2.03
C ALA A 381 -12.12 -26.78 -1.09
N PRO A 382 -11.74 -26.76 0.20
CA PRO A 382 -12.10 -27.83 1.12
C PRO A 382 -13.63 -27.93 1.17
N ASN A 383 -14.15 -29.08 0.78
CA ASN A 383 -15.58 -29.30 0.73
C ASN A 383 -16.13 -29.33 2.17
N VAL A 384 -16.79 -28.24 2.59
CA VAL A 384 -17.35 -28.05 3.94
C VAL A 384 -18.33 -29.17 4.32
N TRP A 385 -18.96 -29.80 3.33
CA TRP A 385 -19.85 -30.94 3.57
C TRP A 385 -19.12 -32.16 4.13
N ILE A 386 -17.82 -32.31 3.86
CA ILE A 386 -17.04 -33.46 4.36
C ILE A 386 -16.87 -33.37 5.89
N PRO A 387 -16.27 -32.31 6.48
CA PRO A 387 -16.22 -32.16 7.94
C PRO A 387 -17.61 -32.18 8.59
N LEU A 388 -18.60 -31.55 7.97
CA LEU A 388 -19.97 -31.54 8.49
C LEU A 388 -20.58 -32.95 8.51
N SER A 389 -20.38 -33.73 7.44
CA SER A 389 -20.85 -35.12 7.38
C SER A 389 -20.12 -36.02 8.38
N LEU A 390 -18.82 -35.80 8.59
CA LEU A 390 -18.02 -36.52 9.58
C LEU A 390 -18.46 -36.19 11.00
N LEU A 391 -18.74 -34.92 11.29
CA LEU A 391 -19.29 -34.47 12.56
C LEU A 391 -20.66 -35.09 12.81
N LEU A 392 -21.55 -35.06 11.81
CA LEU A 392 -22.88 -35.65 11.90
C LEU A 392 -22.82 -37.17 12.06
N ALA A 393 -21.93 -37.85 11.33
CA ALA A 393 -21.67 -39.27 11.47
C ALA A 393 -21.15 -39.62 12.86
N THR A 394 -20.23 -38.83 13.41
CA THR A 394 -19.70 -39.00 14.76
C THR A 394 -20.80 -38.81 15.81
N ALA A 395 -21.63 -37.78 15.67
CA ALA A 395 -22.78 -37.56 16.55
C ALA A 395 -23.77 -38.73 16.50
N PHE A 396 -23.98 -39.31 15.31
CA PHE A 396 -24.84 -40.47 15.12
C PHE A 396 -24.26 -41.77 15.71
N ILE A 397 -22.94 -41.96 15.59
CA ILE A 397 -22.22 -43.10 16.19
C ILE A 397 -22.27 -43.03 17.71
N VAL A 398 -22.01 -41.85 18.27
CA VAL A 398 -21.89 -41.65 19.71
C VAL A 398 -23.26 -41.64 20.41
N GLY A 399 -24.32 -41.15 19.77
CA GLY A 399 -25.66 -41.10 20.36
C GLY A 399 -26.50 -42.34 20.04
N PRO A 400 -27.19 -42.37 18.89
CA PRO A 400 -28.09 -43.45 18.49
C PRO A 400 -27.46 -44.86 18.48
N ILE A 401 -26.26 -45.01 17.91
CA ILE A 401 -25.63 -46.32 17.74
C ILE A 401 -25.13 -46.87 19.09
N ASP A 402 -24.46 -46.06 19.91
CA ASP A 402 -24.05 -46.45 21.26
C ASP A 402 -25.26 -46.86 22.12
N TYR A 403 -26.33 -46.05 22.08
CA TYR A 403 -27.56 -46.36 22.79
C TYR A 403 -28.18 -47.69 22.35
N PHE A 404 -28.25 -47.94 21.04
CA PHE A 404 -28.77 -49.19 20.51
C PHE A 404 -27.89 -50.39 20.93
N LEU A 405 -26.57 -50.24 20.82
CA LEU A 405 -25.59 -51.27 21.20
C LEU A 405 -25.75 -51.66 22.69
N VAL A 406 -25.80 -50.67 23.57
CA VAL A 406 -25.85 -50.92 25.01
C VAL A 406 -27.23 -51.41 25.46
N ARG A 407 -28.32 -50.85 24.90
CA ARG A 407 -29.69 -51.18 25.34
C ARG A 407 -30.23 -52.46 24.71
N HIS A 408 -30.02 -52.68 23.41
CA HIS A 408 -30.65 -53.80 22.70
C HIS A 408 -29.72 -55.01 22.52
N ILE A 409 -28.42 -54.80 22.28
CA ILE A 409 -27.47 -55.89 22.02
C ILE A 409 -26.84 -56.38 23.33
N LEU A 410 -26.20 -55.48 24.09
CA LEU A 410 -25.45 -55.82 25.30
C LEU A 410 -26.32 -55.92 26.56
N LYS A 411 -27.54 -55.37 26.53
CA LYS A 411 -28.57 -55.38 27.60
C LYS A 411 -28.05 -54.94 28.98
N LYS A 412 -26.95 -54.18 29.03
CA LYS A 412 -26.28 -53.74 30.27
C LYS A 412 -26.03 -52.24 30.19
N PRO A 413 -26.99 -51.41 30.65
CA PRO A 413 -26.97 -49.94 30.51
C PRO A 413 -25.73 -49.23 31.05
N TRP A 414 -24.98 -49.85 31.97
CA TRP A 414 -23.76 -49.27 32.55
C TRP A 414 -22.52 -49.40 31.65
N LEU A 415 -22.57 -50.20 30.58
CA LEU A 415 -21.46 -50.33 29.63
C LEU A 415 -21.22 -49.07 28.78
N THR A 416 -22.19 -48.14 28.73
CA THR A 416 -22.04 -46.81 28.11
C THR A 416 -20.78 -46.10 28.59
N TRP A 417 -20.42 -46.24 29.87
CA TRP A 417 -19.20 -45.63 30.43
C TRP A 417 -17.91 -46.13 29.77
N CYS A 418 -17.91 -47.30 29.12
CA CYS A 418 -16.78 -47.81 28.35
C CYS A 418 -16.97 -47.66 26.84
N THR A 419 -18.18 -47.92 26.32
CA THR A 419 -18.45 -47.88 24.87
C THR A 419 -18.41 -46.45 24.34
N PHE A 420 -18.91 -45.48 25.10
CA PHE A 420 -18.89 -44.07 24.71
C PHE A 420 -17.47 -43.52 24.52
N PRO A 421 -16.53 -43.59 25.49
CA PRO A 421 -15.16 -43.13 25.27
C PRO A 421 -14.45 -43.86 24.13
N THR A 422 -14.71 -45.16 23.96
CA THR A 422 -14.10 -45.96 22.89
C THR A 422 -14.56 -45.50 21.51
N LEU A 423 -15.87 -45.26 21.34
CA LEU A 423 -16.43 -44.75 20.07
C LEU A 423 -15.95 -43.34 19.75
N VAL A 424 -15.79 -42.49 20.76
CA VAL A 424 -15.19 -41.15 20.58
C VAL A 424 -13.75 -41.27 20.08
N VAL A 425 -12.92 -42.10 20.71
CA VAL A 425 -11.52 -42.31 20.28
C VAL A 425 -11.44 -42.86 18.85
N ILE A 426 -12.28 -43.84 18.51
CA ILE A 426 -12.34 -44.40 17.14
C ILE A 426 -12.75 -43.33 16.14
N SER A 427 -13.74 -42.50 16.46
CA SER A 427 -14.21 -41.43 15.58
C SER A 427 -13.14 -40.35 15.37
N VAL A 428 -12.38 -40.01 16.42
CA VAL A 428 -11.23 -39.09 16.33
C VAL A 428 -10.12 -39.67 15.44
N ILE A 429 -9.75 -40.94 15.64
CA ILE A 429 -8.73 -41.60 14.81
C ILE A 429 -9.19 -41.68 13.34
N TRP A 430 -10.46 -42.03 13.11
CA TRP A 430 -11.03 -42.09 11.77
C TRP A 430 -11.03 -40.71 11.10
N GLY A 431 -11.37 -39.66 11.86
CA GLY A 431 -11.29 -38.27 11.41
C GLY A 431 -9.88 -37.87 10.99
N LEU A 432 -8.88 -38.08 11.85
CA LEU A 432 -7.47 -37.79 11.58
C LEU A 432 -6.95 -38.54 10.34
N GLN A 433 -7.28 -39.82 10.18
CA GLN A 433 -6.87 -40.58 9.00
C GLN A 433 -7.58 -40.14 7.71
N SER A 434 -8.79 -39.61 7.83
CA SER A 434 -9.56 -39.13 6.68
C SER A 434 -9.08 -37.76 6.17
N THR A 435 -8.52 -36.93 7.04
CA THR A 435 -7.90 -35.64 6.68
C THR A 435 -6.55 -35.84 6.00
N ASP A 436 -5.71 -36.75 6.50
CA ASP A 436 -4.40 -37.05 5.91
C ASP A 436 -4.54 -37.60 4.48
N ARG A 437 -5.52 -38.47 4.23
CA ARG A 437 -5.78 -39.03 2.89
C ARG A 437 -6.30 -37.99 1.90
N GLN A 438 -7.03 -36.98 2.36
CA GLN A 438 -7.54 -35.91 1.51
C GLN A 438 -6.46 -34.89 1.15
N ALA A 439 -5.59 -34.53 2.09
CA ALA A 439 -4.42 -33.68 1.83
C ALA A 439 -3.52 -34.29 0.74
N VAL A 440 -3.31 -35.61 0.77
CA VAL A 440 -2.53 -36.33 -0.26
C VAL A 440 -3.25 -36.38 -1.62
N SER A 441 -4.59 -36.46 -1.65
CA SER A 441 -5.37 -36.47 -2.91
C SER A 441 -5.60 -35.07 -3.53
N ALA A 442 -5.54 -34.00 -2.74
CA ALA A 442 -5.58 -32.63 -3.25
C ALA A 442 -4.22 -32.20 -3.82
N ALA A 443 -3.13 -32.87 -3.43
CA ALA A 443 -1.78 -32.65 -3.92
C ALA A 443 -1.50 -33.28 -5.30
N SER A 444 -2.41 -34.10 -5.87
CA SER A 444 -2.21 -34.79 -7.15
C SER A 444 -2.55 -33.93 -8.38
N GLY A 445 -2.01 -32.72 -8.43
CA GLY A 445 -1.78 -32.02 -9.70
C GLY A 445 -0.55 -32.62 -10.42
N PRO A 446 -0.44 -32.53 -11.75
CA PRO A 446 0.72 -33.06 -12.45
C PRO A 446 1.98 -32.29 -12.04
N GLU A 447 3.05 -33.00 -11.64
CA GLU A 447 4.42 -32.51 -11.37
C GLU A 447 4.74 -31.80 -10.04
N VAL A 448 3.89 -31.84 -9.00
CA VAL A 448 4.23 -31.16 -7.72
C VAL A 448 4.85 -32.11 -6.69
N LYS A 449 6.05 -31.78 -6.19
CA LYS A 449 6.67 -32.50 -5.05
C LYS A 449 5.82 -32.28 -3.78
N PRO A 450 5.37 -33.35 -3.10
CA PRO A 450 4.65 -33.21 -1.83
C PRO A 450 5.57 -32.56 -0.80
N GLY A 451 5.11 -31.47 -0.18
CA GLY A 451 5.85 -30.70 0.83
C GLY A 451 6.64 -29.49 0.32
N ALA A 452 6.60 -29.16 -0.98
CA ALA A 452 7.21 -27.92 -1.48
C ALA A 452 6.38 -26.68 -1.14
N ILE A 453 7.04 -25.55 -0.86
CA ILE A 453 6.40 -24.25 -0.74
C ILE A 453 5.86 -23.84 -2.11
N ARG A 454 4.59 -23.45 -2.17
CA ARG A 454 3.97 -22.89 -3.39
C ARG A 454 3.90 -21.40 -3.28
N TYR A 455 4.13 -20.68 -4.38
CA TYR A 455 3.96 -19.23 -4.39
C TYR A 455 3.17 -18.73 -5.59
N ASN A 456 2.45 -17.64 -5.32
CA ASN A 456 1.82 -16.80 -6.32
C ASN A 456 2.49 -15.43 -6.27
N GLN A 457 2.84 -14.88 -7.44
CA GLN A 457 3.51 -13.60 -7.56
C GLN A 457 2.80 -12.72 -8.59
N ALA A 458 2.60 -11.46 -8.24
CA ALA A 458 2.08 -10.45 -9.14
C ALA A 458 2.95 -9.20 -9.05
N LEU A 459 3.58 -8.83 -10.16
CA LEU A 459 4.33 -7.60 -10.32
C LEU A 459 3.49 -6.62 -11.17
N VAL A 460 3.30 -5.40 -10.68
CA VAL A 460 2.72 -4.31 -11.47
C VAL A 460 3.75 -3.21 -11.55
N VAL A 461 4.14 -2.85 -12.77
CA VAL A 461 5.13 -1.80 -13.04
C VAL A 461 4.50 -0.69 -13.88
N ASP A 462 4.72 0.55 -13.46
CA ASP A 462 4.33 1.73 -14.22
C ASP A 462 5.57 2.43 -14.74
N TYR A 463 5.50 2.89 -15.99
CA TYR A 463 6.53 3.72 -16.60
C TYR A 463 5.90 5.03 -17.09
N ALA A 464 6.45 6.17 -16.71
CA ALA A 464 6.01 7.48 -17.18
C ALA A 464 7.07 8.09 -18.11
N GLU A 465 6.69 8.32 -19.37
CA GLU A 465 7.59 8.80 -20.43
C GLU A 465 8.13 10.20 -20.14
N THR A 466 7.26 11.12 -19.71
CA THR A 466 7.59 12.55 -19.56
C THR A 466 8.72 12.82 -18.57
N THR A 467 8.74 12.09 -17.47
CA THR A 467 9.72 12.24 -16.38
C THR A 467 10.75 11.12 -16.36
N ARG A 468 10.61 10.12 -17.24
CA ARG A 468 11.39 8.87 -17.22
C ARG A 468 11.44 8.27 -15.81
N SER A 469 10.28 8.18 -15.17
CA SER A 469 10.12 7.57 -13.85
C SER A 469 9.49 6.19 -13.97
N GLU A 470 9.87 5.33 -13.04
CA GLU A 470 9.35 3.99 -12.84
C GLU A 470 8.86 3.86 -11.41
N ARG A 471 7.78 3.12 -11.23
CA ARG A 471 7.36 2.62 -9.93
C ARG A 471 6.77 1.24 -10.08
N HIS A 472 6.93 0.40 -9.08
CA HIS A 472 6.30 -0.90 -9.07
C HIS A 472 5.89 -1.34 -7.67
N ARG A 473 5.01 -2.33 -7.63
CA ARG A 473 4.86 -3.18 -6.46
C ARG A 473 4.78 -4.62 -6.88
N GLN A 474 5.44 -5.46 -6.09
CA GLN A 474 5.44 -6.89 -6.21
C GLN A 474 4.76 -7.49 -4.98
N PHE A 475 3.77 -8.34 -5.22
CA PHE A 475 3.13 -9.13 -4.18
C PHE A 475 3.56 -10.57 -4.33
N THR A 476 4.15 -11.15 -3.28
CA THR A 476 4.56 -12.55 -3.25
C THR A 476 3.83 -13.25 -2.11
N LYS A 477 2.87 -14.11 -2.46
CA LYS A 477 2.11 -14.91 -1.50
C LYS A 477 2.60 -16.34 -1.53
N MET A 478 3.07 -16.85 -0.39
CA MET A 478 3.58 -18.21 -0.25
C MET A 478 2.65 -19.03 0.63
N LEU A 479 2.34 -20.25 0.19
CA LEU A 479 1.67 -21.28 0.98
C LEU A 479 2.73 -22.15 1.66
N ILE A 480 2.71 -22.13 2.98
CA ILE A 480 3.68 -22.85 3.81
C ILE A 480 3.12 -24.23 4.20
N PRO A 481 3.86 -25.32 3.90
CA PRO A 481 3.38 -26.67 4.17
C PRO A 481 3.51 -27.08 5.63
N GLU A 482 4.55 -26.66 6.35
CA GLU A 482 4.86 -27.10 7.71
C GLU A 482 5.01 -25.92 8.68
N THR A 483 4.82 -26.14 9.97
CA THR A 483 5.03 -25.09 10.98
C THR A 483 6.53 -24.87 11.18
N GLY A 484 6.99 -23.63 11.04
CA GLY A 484 8.43 -23.34 11.09
C GLY A 484 8.75 -21.85 11.19
N ARG A 485 10.06 -21.57 11.14
CA ARG A 485 10.58 -20.21 10.97
C ARG A 485 11.38 -20.17 9.69
N TYR A 486 11.01 -19.27 8.80
CA TYR A 486 11.54 -19.22 7.44
C TYR A 486 12.36 -17.96 7.23
N ASP A 487 13.53 -18.12 6.62
CA ASP A 487 14.37 -17.04 6.13
C ASP A 487 14.07 -16.88 4.64
N ILE A 488 13.43 -15.77 4.28
CA ILE A 488 12.88 -15.50 2.94
C ILE A 488 13.60 -14.29 2.36
N SER A 489 14.03 -14.40 1.10
CA SER A 489 14.57 -13.27 0.32
C SER A 489 13.75 -13.10 -0.96
N VAL A 490 13.29 -11.88 -1.21
CA VAL A 490 12.50 -11.50 -2.39
C VAL A 490 13.19 -10.35 -3.09
N LYS A 491 13.22 -10.41 -4.42
CA LYS A 491 13.70 -9.32 -5.29
C LYS A 491 12.75 -9.13 -6.45
N SER A 492 12.66 -7.92 -6.96
CA SER A 492 11.91 -7.59 -8.16
C SER A 492 12.84 -7.53 -9.36
N GLU A 493 12.44 -8.11 -10.49
CA GLU A 493 13.13 -7.92 -11.77
C GLU A 493 12.21 -7.17 -12.73
N LEU A 494 12.62 -5.95 -13.09
CA LEU A 494 11.80 -5.07 -13.91
C LEU A 494 11.89 -5.45 -15.40
N PRO A 495 10.77 -5.42 -16.15
CA PRO A 495 10.79 -5.65 -17.60
C PRO A 495 11.66 -4.66 -18.38
N PHE A 496 11.89 -3.47 -17.82
CA PHE A 496 12.86 -2.51 -18.31
C PHE A 496 13.76 -2.04 -17.15
N PRO A 497 15.09 -2.24 -17.24
CA PRO A 497 16.01 -1.91 -16.15
C PRO A 497 16.15 -0.39 -15.98
N MET A 498 16.15 0.05 -14.72
CA MET A 498 16.25 1.47 -14.37
C MET A 498 17.43 1.73 -13.41
N PRO A 499 18.21 2.81 -13.59
CA PRO A 499 19.32 3.16 -12.70
C PRO A 499 18.82 3.68 -11.35
N GLY A 500 19.66 3.61 -10.30
CA GLY A 500 19.34 4.23 -9.01
C GLY A 500 18.06 3.70 -8.33
N HIS A 501 17.70 2.46 -8.63
CA HIS A 501 16.47 1.84 -8.16
C HIS A 501 16.46 1.69 -6.62
N VAL A 502 15.35 2.09 -5.99
CA VAL A 502 15.11 1.96 -4.55
C VAL A 502 13.91 1.06 -4.33
N GLU A 503 14.08 0.03 -3.50
CA GLU A 503 13.01 -0.90 -3.12
C GLU A 503 12.93 -1.06 -1.59
N LEU A 504 11.72 -1.28 -1.09
CA LEU A 504 11.42 -1.61 0.30
C LEU A 504 10.48 -2.81 0.34
N THR A 505 10.87 -3.85 1.07
CA THR A 505 10.08 -5.07 1.26
C THR A 505 9.59 -5.20 2.70
N SER A 506 8.33 -5.60 2.86
CA SER A 506 7.75 -5.96 4.16
C SER A 506 6.71 -7.07 4.07
N THR A 507 6.29 -7.59 5.22
CA THR A 507 5.05 -8.35 5.32
C THR A 507 3.87 -7.43 5.06
N SER A 508 2.87 -7.93 4.35
CA SER A 508 1.68 -7.16 3.99
C SER A 508 0.44 -7.70 4.66
N SER A 509 -0.52 -6.81 4.86
CA SER A 509 -1.76 -6.99 5.62
C SER A 509 -2.91 -6.28 4.90
N VAL A 510 -4.15 -6.50 5.33
CA VAL A 510 -5.34 -5.99 4.63
C VAL A 510 -6.09 -4.93 5.45
N PRO A 511 -6.80 -3.99 4.81
CA PRO A 511 -7.55 -2.95 5.50
C PRO A 511 -8.92 -3.40 6.00
N GLU A 512 -8.93 -4.48 6.76
CA GLU A 512 -10.14 -5.06 7.35
C GLU A 512 -10.07 -5.05 8.88
N ALA A 513 -11.23 -5.24 9.52
CA ALA A 513 -11.32 -5.50 10.95
C ALA A 513 -11.19 -7.01 11.28
N THR A 514 -11.07 -7.85 10.26
CA THR A 514 -11.05 -9.32 10.36
C THR A 514 -9.63 -9.87 10.50
N TYR A 515 -9.46 -11.18 10.27
CA TYR A 515 -8.17 -11.84 10.28
C TYR A 515 -7.16 -11.16 9.34
N ARG A 516 -5.92 -10.99 9.79
CA ARG A 516 -4.83 -10.25 9.13
C ARG A 516 -5.14 -8.79 8.78
N GLY A 517 -6.14 -8.22 9.45
CA GLY A 517 -6.62 -6.87 9.25
C GLY A 517 -5.90 -5.80 10.07
N TYR A 518 -5.72 -4.60 9.50
CA TYR A 518 -5.19 -3.41 10.17
C TYR A 518 -5.95 -3.04 11.44
N TYR A 519 -7.29 -3.11 11.38
CA TYR A 519 -8.18 -2.56 12.41
C TYR A 519 -8.46 -3.55 13.55
N ARG A 520 -7.67 -4.62 13.63
CA ARG A 520 -7.79 -5.61 14.70
C ARG A 520 -7.05 -5.10 15.93
N ASN A 521 -7.79 -4.82 17.01
CA ASN A 521 -7.21 -4.41 18.29
C ASN A 521 -6.05 -5.32 18.70
N ALA A 522 -4.95 -4.73 19.16
CA ALA A 522 -3.82 -5.44 19.71
C ALA A 522 -4.25 -6.21 20.98
N SER A 523 -4.54 -7.51 20.84
CA SER A 523 -4.76 -8.41 21.97
C SER A 523 -3.44 -9.02 22.40
N ALA A 524 -3.21 -9.13 23.71
CA ALA A 524 -2.06 -9.87 24.25
C ALA A 524 -2.18 -11.35 23.85
N HIS A 525 -1.35 -11.78 22.89
CA HIS A 525 -1.20 -13.18 22.56
C HIS A 525 -0.17 -13.81 23.51
N LEU A 526 -0.44 -15.04 23.99
CA LEU A 526 0.46 -15.73 24.91
C LEU A 526 1.77 -16.20 24.23
N ASP A 527 1.79 -16.20 22.90
CA ASP A 527 2.88 -16.71 22.04
C ASP A 527 3.28 -15.64 21.00
N GLN A 528 3.65 -14.45 21.47
CA GLN A 528 4.18 -13.40 20.59
C GLN A 528 5.61 -13.76 20.21
N THR A 529 5.84 -14.08 18.95
CA THR A 529 7.18 -14.32 18.42
C THR A 529 7.75 -13.04 17.81
N THR A 530 9.07 -13.02 17.60
CA THR A 530 9.76 -11.90 16.94
C THR A 530 10.54 -12.41 15.76
N TYR A 531 10.46 -11.67 14.66
CA TYR A 531 11.22 -11.88 13.43
C TYR A 531 11.77 -10.54 12.94
N ARG A 532 12.72 -10.58 12.01
CA ARG A 532 13.42 -9.39 11.53
C ARG A 532 13.13 -9.15 10.05
N ILE A 533 12.95 -7.90 9.67
CA ILE A 533 12.80 -7.47 8.29
C ILE A 533 13.94 -6.50 7.99
N GLU A 534 14.64 -6.73 6.89
CA GLU A 534 15.62 -5.84 6.30
C GLU A 534 15.01 -5.24 5.02
N PRO A 535 14.32 -4.08 5.10
CA PRO A 535 13.47 -3.61 4.01
C PRO A 535 14.21 -3.41 2.69
N GLN A 536 15.41 -2.85 2.75
CA GLN A 536 16.21 -2.47 1.57
C GLN A 536 16.96 -3.64 0.93
N SER A 537 17.12 -4.77 1.62
CA SER A 537 17.78 -5.97 1.07
C SER A 537 16.77 -7.00 0.57
N GLY A 538 15.48 -6.83 0.88
CA GLY A 538 14.42 -7.78 0.53
C GLY A 538 14.38 -9.02 1.43
N ASN A 539 15.07 -8.99 2.58
CA ASN A 539 15.17 -10.15 3.47
C ASN A 539 14.17 -10.09 4.63
N VAL A 540 13.48 -11.19 4.87
CA VAL A 540 12.63 -11.43 6.03
C VAL A 540 13.18 -12.64 6.76
N LEU A 541 13.78 -12.40 7.92
CA LEU A 541 14.50 -13.41 8.69
C LEU A 541 13.63 -13.96 9.82
N ARG A 542 13.58 -15.29 9.91
CA ARG A 542 12.89 -16.09 10.92
C ARG A 542 11.38 -15.82 11.00
N SER A 543 10.74 -15.56 9.85
CA SER A 543 9.31 -15.35 9.76
C SER A 543 8.55 -16.57 10.29
N PRO A 544 7.68 -16.41 11.31
CA PRO A 544 6.90 -17.52 11.85
C PRO A 544 5.76 -17.87 10.88
N ALA A 545 5.62 -19.16 10.58
CA ALA A 545 4.48 -19.66 9.83
C ALA A 545 3.96 -20.97 10.43
N HIS A 546 2.65 -21.15 10.32
CA HIS A 546 1.97 -22.38 10.71
C HIS A 546 1.75 -23.28 9.50
N GLU A 547 1.56 -24.56 9.77
CA GLU A 547 1.18 -25.55 8.75
C GLU A 547 -0.08 -25.09 7.99
N GLN A 548 -0.01 -25.15 6.66
CA GLN A 548 -1.05 -24.72 5.73
C GLN A 548 -1.46 -23.24 5.86
N SER A 549 -0.57 -22.39 6.39
CA SER A 549 -0.76 -20.94 6.44
C SER A 549 -0.14 -20.23 5.24
N THR A 550 -0.47 -18.96 5.05
CA THR A 550 0.10 -18.13 3.97
C THR A 550 0.90 -16.96 4.53
N ILE A 551 2.08 -16.71 3.95
CA ILE A 551 2.83 -15.46 4.14
C ILE A 551 2.57 -14.58 2.92
N LEU A 552 2.25 -13.29 3.14
CA LEU A 552 2.20 -12.28 2.07
C LEU A 552 3.34 -11.29 2.28
N LEU A 553 4.20 -11.17 1.28
CA LEU A 553 5.23 -10.13 1.19
C LEU A 553 4.85 -9.12 0.11
N GLU A 554 5.12 -7.86 0.39
CA GLU A 554 4.96 -6.75 -0.53
C GLU A 554 6.29 -6.00 -0.65
N THR A 555 6.75 -5.86 -1.89
CA THR A 555 7.91 -5.04 -2.24
C THR A 555 7.39 -3.85 -3.03
N ALA A 556 7.70 -2.64 -2.58
CA ALA A 556 7.41 -1.41 -3.29
C ALA A 556 8.73 -0.77 -3.73
N GLY A 557 8.81 -0.34 -4.97
CA GLY A 557 10.02 0.32 -5.46
C GLY A 557 9.75 1.41 -6.49
N MET A 558 10.78 2.20 -6.72
CA MET A 558 10.75 3.29 -7.69
C MET A 558 12.14 3.61 -8.21
N SER A 559 12.16 4.26 -9.36
CA SER A 559 13.36 4.86 -9.94
C SER A 559 13.00 6.11 -10.76
N ILE A 560 13.92 7.06 -10.81
CA ILE A 560 13.81 8.24 -11.67
C ILE A 560 15.13 8.37 -12.41
N ALA A 561 15.09 8.29 -13.74
CA ALA A 561 16.28 8.52 -14.55
C ALA A 561 16.57 10.03 -14.64
N GLU A 562 17.81 10.42 -14.38
CA GLU A 562 18.25 11.80 -14.63
C GLU A 562 18.20 12.08 -16.14
N ILE A 563 17.39 13.07 -16.53
CA ILE A 563 17.35 13.56 -17.91
C ILE A 563 18.58 14.45 -18.12
N ASN A 564 19.73 13.83 -18.41
CA ASN A 564 20.91 14.56 -18.80
C ASN A 564 20.75 15.02 -20.26
N THR A 565 20.68 16.34 -20.46
CA THR A 565 20.50 17.01 -21.76
C THR A 565 21.60 16.70 -22.80
N ASN A 566 22.67 16.01 -22.41
CA ASN A 566 23.80 15.67 -23.27
C ASN A 566 23.78 14.22 -23.80
N GLU A 567 22.88 13.35 -23.32
CA GLU A 567 22.74 11.96 -23.82
C GLU A 567 21.34 11.77 -24.44
N ALA A 568 21.19 12.26 -25.67
CA ALA A 568 19.96 12.23 -26.44
C ALA A 568 19.53 10.83 -26.94
N GLU A 569 20.11 9.74 -26.44
CA GLU A 569 19.92 8.38 -26.99
C GLU A 569 19.86 7.28 -25.92
N THR A 570 19.24 7.53 -24.76
CA THR A 570 18.77 6.42 -23.92
C THR A 570 17.34 6.08 -24.31
N SER A 571 17.16 4.92 -24.94
CA SER A 571 15.87 4.26 -25.09
C SER A 571 15.20 4.16 -23.72
N PHE A 572 13.93 4.53 -23.62
CA PHE A 572 13.12 4.37 -22.42
C PHE A 572 12.08 3.28 -22.67
N ALA A 573 11.45 2.76 -21.61
CA ALA A 573 10.45 1.69 -21.69
C ALA A 573 9.35 1.94 -22.73
N VAL A 574 8.99 3.20 -22.96
CA VAL A 574 8.05 3.61 -24.00
C VAL A 574 8.47 4.93 -24.65
N THR A 575 8.19 5.06 -25.93
CA THR A 575 8.30 6.31 -26.69
C THR A 575 7.01 6.52 -27.48
N SER A 576 6.49 7.74 -27.44
CA SER A 576 5.21 8.06 -28.06
C SER A 576 5.20 9.42 -28.74
N GLN A 577 4.42 9.52 -29.82
CA GLN A 577 4.12 10.78 -30.51
C GLN A 577 2.61 10.86 -30.69
N LEU A 578 1.90 11.11 -29.58
CA LEU A 578 0.44 11.12 -29.55
C LEU A 578 -0.11 12.54 -29.60
N SER A 579 -1.15 12.73 -30.39
CA SER A 579 -1.94 13.94 -30.46
C SER A 579 -3.43 13.60 -30.41
N SER A 580 -4.25 14.51 -29.92
CA SER A 580 -5.71 14.34 -29.92
C SER A 580 -6.41 15.37 -30.80
N ASN A 581 -7.47 14.92 -31.47
CA ASN A 581 -8.35 15.78 -32.25
C ASN A 581 -9.43 16.43 -31.37
N SER A 582 -10.28 17.30 -31.95
CA SER A 582 -11.41 17.93 -31.25
C SER A 582 -12.44 16.94 -30.67
N SER A 583 -12.44 15.70 -31.15
CA SER A 583 -13.32 14.62 -30.69
C SER A 583 -12.65 13.72 -29.66
N MET A 584 -11.50 14.13 -29.11
CA MET A 584 -10.73 13.38 -28.11
C MET A 584 -10.24 12.00 -28.60
N GLN A 585 -10.13 11.81 -29.91
CA GLN A 585 -9.55 10.60 -30.48
C GLN A 585 -8.03 10.76 -30.60
N VAL A 586 -7.32 9.67 -30.30
CA VAL A 586 -5.86 9.60 -30.35
C VAL A 586 -5.39 9.40 -31.79
N LYS A 587 -4.34 10.12 -32.17
CA LYS A 587 -3.59 9.96 -33.41
C LYS A 587 -2.10 9.97 -33.11
N GLY A 588 -1.33 9.11 -33.77
CA GLY A 588 0.12 9.07 -33.53
C GLY A 588 0.69 7.67 -33.54
N THR A 589 1.87 7.54 -32.96
CA THR A 589 2.62 6.27 -32.89
C THR A 589 3.06 5.98 -31.47
N ILE A 590 3.08 4.69 -31.10
CA ILE A 590 3.60 4.18 -29.83
C ILE A 590 4.63 3.10 -30.16
N GLN A 591 5.74 3.10 -29.44
CA GLN A 591 6.77 2.07 -29.52
C GLN A 591 7.28 1.78 -28.10
N HIS A 592 7.43 0.51 -27.72
CA HIS A 592 7.93 0.10 -26.41
C HIS A 592 9.26 -0.64 -26.51
N ALA A 593 10.07 -0.60 -25.45
CA ALA A 593 11.38 -1.24 -25.38
C ALA A 593 11.48 -2.22 -24.20
N LEU A 594 10.36 -2.86 -23.83
CA LEU A 594 10.31 -3.84 -22.75
C LEU A 594 11.07 -5.12 -23.13
N SER A 595 11.50 -5.91 -22.15
CA SER A 595 12.29 -7.13 -22.39
C SER A 595 11.53 -8.28 -23.07
N GLY A 596 10.19 -8.23 -23.12
CA GLY A 596 9.34 -9.28 -23.69
C GLY A 596 8.17 -8.72 -24.51
N GLU A 597 7.44 -9.61 -25.17
CA GLU A 597 6.23 -9.25 -25.92
C GLU A 597 5.13 -8.76 -24.97
N LEU A 598 4.42 -7.72 -25.41
CA LEU A 598 3.31 -7.14 -24.66
C LEU A 598 1.99 -7.73 -25.18
N THR A 599 1.33 -8.55 -24.38
CA THR A 599 0.07 -9.22 -24.73
C THR A 599 -1.12 -8.61 -24.00
N ASP A 600 -2.34 -8.93 -24.46
CA ASP A 600 -3.62 -8.52 -23.86
C ASP A 600 -3.72 -7.01 -23.63
N TRP A 601 -3.12 -6.24 -24.55
CA TRP A 601 -2.95 -4.81 -24.34
C TRP A 601 -4.18 -4.00 -24.75
N PHE A 602 -4.39 -2.89 -24.07
CA PHE A 602 -5.31 -1.85 -24.50
C PHE A 602 -4.78 -0.46 -24.12
N LEU A 603 -5.18 0.55 -24.87
CA LEU A 603 -4.87 1.95 -24.62
C LEU A 603 -6.12 2.67 -24.14
N ALA A 604 -6.03 3.36 -23.01
CA ALA A 604 -7.05 4.25 -22.49
C ALA A 604 -6.63 5.72 -22.67
N TYR A 605 -7.54 6.55 -23.18
CA TYR A 605 -7.37 8.00 -23.25
C TYR A 605 -8.71 8.71 -23.09
N ASP A 606 -8.78 9.70 -22.19
CA ASP A 606 -10.01 10.40 -21.82
C ASP A 606 -11.13 9.41 -21.44
N LYS A 607 -12.15 9.24 -22.28
CA LYS A 607 -13.28 8.31 -22.05
C LYS A 607 -13.29 7.12 -23.01
N LEU A 608 -12.20 6.93 -23.75
CA LEU A 608 -12.12 5.96 -24.83
C LEU A 608 -11.11 4.88 -24.50
N ILE A 609 -11.45 3.66 -24.88
CA ILE A 609 -10.56 2.50 -24.88
C ILE A 609 -10.33 2.03 -26.31
N TYR A 610 -9.07 1.78 -26.62
CA TYR A 610 -8.59 1.26 -27.89
C TYR A 610 -7.97 -0.11 -27.65
N PHE A 611 -8.45 -1.12 -28.35
CA PHE A 611 -7.98 -2.50 -28.18
C PHE A 611 -8.09 -3.26 -29.50
N VAL A 612 -7.40 -4.38 -29.57
CA VAL A 612 -7.41 -5.31 -30.70
C VAL A 612 -8.16 -6.57 -30.26
N GLU A 613 -8.80 -7.28 -31.19
CA GLU A 613 -9.39 -8.60 -30.88
C GLU A 613 -8.28 -9.64 -30.70
N ASP A 614 -8.43 -10.51 -29.71
CA ASP A 614 -7.42 -11.50 -29.31
C ASP A 614 -6.91 -12.39 -30.46
N ASP A 615 -7.74 -12.65 -31.47
CA ASP A 615 -7.40 -13.48 -32.64
C ASP A 615 -6.50 -12.77 -33.68
N HIS A 616 -6.23 -11.47 -33.51
CA HIS A 616 -5.49 -10.66 -34.48
C HIS A 616 -3.99 -10.61 -34.13
N GLU A 617 -3.11 -10.62 -35.13
CA GLU A 617 -1.64 -10.65 -34.94
C GLU A 617 -1.12 -9.52 -34.04
N GLN A 618 -1.71 -8.32 -34.16
CA GLN A 618 -1.37 -7.14 -33.33
C GLN A 618 -1.89 -7.20 -31.88
N ALA A 619 -2.52 -8.29 -31.44
CA ALA A 619 -2.88 -8.51 -30.03
C ALA A 619 -1.63 -8.78 -29.15
N SER A 620 -0.55 -9.28 -29.75
CA SER A 620 0.79 -9.27 -29.17
C SER A 620 1.61 -8.18 -29.86
N LEU A 621 2.35 -7.39 -29.09
CA LEU A 621 3.20 -6.32 -29.59
C LEU A 621 4.66 -6.61 -29.24
N ALA A 622 5.49 -6.87 -30.26
CA ALA A 622 6.91 -7.14 -30.04
C ALA A 622 7.66 -5.88 -29.59
N PRO A 623 8.78 -6.01 -28.86
CA PRO A 623 9.63 -4.87 -28.55
C PRO A 623 10.06 -4.13 -29.82
N GLU A 624 10.09 -2.81 -29.74
CA GLU A 624 10.40 -1.87 -30.82
C GLU A 624 9.43 -1.88 -32.01
N GLU A 625 8.32 -2.63 -31.97
CA GLU A 625 7.28 -2.57 -32.99
C GLU A 625 6.47 -1.26 -32.86
N VAL A 626 6.22 -0.62 -34.01
CA VAL A 626 5.50 0.66 -34.06
C VAL A 626 4.00 0.43 -34.21
N LEU A 627 3.24 0.87 -33.21
CA LEU A 627 1.79 0.84 -33.21
C LEU A 627 1.22 2.21 -33.63
N GLU A 628 0.46 2.24 -34.74
CA GLU A 628 -0.10 3.48 -35.30
C GLU A 628 -1.59 3.67 -34.97
N PHE A 629 -1.98 4.92 -34.69
CA PHE A 629 -3.35 5.35 -34.41
C PHE A 629 -3.82 6.45 -35.37
N PRO A 630 -5.04 6.34 -35.95
CA PRO A 630 -5.93 5.18 -35.91
C PRO A 630 -5.48 4.09 -36.92
N SER A 631 -5.62 2.82 -36.54
CA SER A 631 -5.45 1.68 -37.44
C SER A 631 -6.79 0.98 -37.69
N ARG A 632 -6.92 0.21 -38.78
CA ARG A 632 -8.14 -0.56 -39.11
C ARG A 632 -8.38 -1.74 -38.17
N SER A 633 -7.33 -2.28 -37.58
CA SER A 633 -7.37 -3.40 -36.62
C SER A 633 -7.82 -2.96 -35.23
N ILE A 634 -7.57 -1.70 -34.88
CA ILE A 634 -7.83 -1.16 -33.54
C ILE A 634 -9.30 -0.72 -33.46
N ARG A 635 -10.03 -1.32 -32.53
CA ARG A 635 -11.41 -0.94 -32.22
C ARG A 635 -11.43 0.11 -31.12
N GLN A 636 -12.42 0.98 -31.19
CA GLN A 636 -12.66 2.02 -30.20
C GLN A 636 -14.01 1.79 -29.52
N ARG A 637 -14.03 1.90 -28.19
CA ARG A 637 -15.25 1.90 -27.36
C ARG A 637 -15.17 2.96 -26.28
N GLU A 638 -16.30 3.20 -25.63
CA GLU A 638 -16.33 4.02 -24.41
C GLU A 638 -15.81 3.17 -23.24
N LEU A 639 -14.83 3.71 -22.51
CA LEU A 639 -14.05 3.01 -21.49
C LEU A 639 -14.95 2.47 -20.38
N SER A 640 -15.83 3.32 -19.82
CA SER A 640 -16.67 2.88 -18.71
C SER A 640 -17.67 1.81 -19.15
N ALA A 641 -18.28 1.92 -20.34
CA ALA A 641 -19.18 0.89 -20.85
C ALA A 641 -18.48 -0.44 -21.10
N GLN A 642 -17.23 -0.43 -21.61
CA GLN A 642 -16.45 -1.63 -21.82
C GLN A 642 -16.11 -2.33 -20.49
N LEU A 643 -15.60 -1.57 -19.51
CA LEU A 643 -15.19 -2.13 -18.21
C LEU A 643 -16.36 -2.59 -17.34
N THR A 644 -17.54 -1.97 -17.50
CA THR A 644 -18.72 -2.25 -16.67
C THR A 644 -19.72 -3.19 -17.33
N GLY A 645 -19.38 -3.70 -18.53
CA GLY A 645 -20.27 -4.52 -19.35
C GLY A 645 -21.58 -3.82 -19.71
N THR A 646 -21.60 -2.49 -19.77
CA THR A 646 -22.83 -1.74 -19.97
C THR A 646 -23.38 -1.99 -21.37
N THR A 647 -24.59 -2.54 -21.43
CA THR A 647 -25.31 -2.78 -22.67
C THR A 647 -26.51 -1.84 -22.76
N GLN A 648 -26.65 -1.18 -23.92
CA GLN A 648 -27.80 -0.34 -24.23
C GLN A 648 -28.79 -1.16 -25.04
N SER A 649 -29.99 -1.40 -24.49
CA SER A 649 -31.07 -2.08 -25.21
C SER A 649 -32.30 -1.18 -25.28
N LEU A 650 -32.80 -0.96 -26.48
CA LEU A 650 -34.10 -0.32 -26.70
C LEU A 650 -35.20 -1.33 -26.37
N VAL A 651 -35.94 -1.09 -25.29
CA VAL A 651 -37.06 -1.95 -24.89
C VAL A 651 -38.36 -1.23 -25.17
N LYS A 652 -39.26 -1.88 -25.93
CA LYS A 652 -40.61 -1.35 -26.17
C LYS A 652 -41.39 -1.29 -24.86
N ARG A 653 -42.01 -0.15 -24.56
CA ARG A 653 -42.83 0.00 -23.35
C ARG A 653 -44.01 -0.98 -23.40
N LYS A 654 -44.27 -1.69 -22.29
CA LYS A 654 -45.42 -2.62 -22.16
C LYS A 654 -46.78 -1.92 -22.27
N THR A 655 -46.85 -0.62 -21.97
CA THR A 655 -48.07 0.20 -22.06
C THR A 655 -47.74 1.60 -22.60
N GLY A 656 -47.88 1.79 -23.90
CA GLY A 656 -47.70 3.09 -24.58
C GLY A 656 -46.88 3.00 -25.88
N VAL A 657 -47.02 4.02 -26.72
CA VAL A 657 -46.20 4.19 -27.94
C VAL A 657 -44.87 4.83 -27.53
N GLY A 658 -43.75 4.17 -27.83
CA GLY A 658 -42.40 4.67 -27.60
C GLY A 658 -41.42 3.59 -27.14
N GLU A 659 -40.18 3.72 -27.57
CA GLU A 659 -39.05 2.90 -27.11
C GLU A 659 -38.43 3.55 -25.87
N LYS A 660 -38.10 2.74 -24.86
CA LYS A 660 -37.33 3.20 -23.70
C LYS A 660 -35.92 2.63 -23.83
N LEU A 661 -34.92 3.50 -23.89
CA LEU A 661 -33.52 3.11 -23.71
C LEU A 661 -33.36 2.55 -22.29
N MET A 662 -33.06 1.26 -22.17
CA MET A 662 -32.64 0.65 -20.92
C MET A 662 -31.14 0.42 -20.98
N ILE A 663 -30.43 1.08 -20.07
CA ILE A 663 -29.01 0.90 -19.84
C ILE A 663 -28.89 -0.14 -18.75
N ARG A 664 -28.33 -1.31 -19.05
CA ARG A 664 -28.05 -2.36 -18.07
C ARG A 664 -26.55 -2.42 -17.85
N ARG A 665 -26.13 -2.19 -16.61
CA ARG A 665 -24.75 -2.34 -16.13
C ARG A 665 -24.61 -3.72 -15.49
N VAL A 666 -23.47 -4.38 -15.67
CA VAL A 666 -23.15 -5.65 -14.98
C VAL A 666 -22.62 -5.31 -13.60
N ASP A 667 -23.14 -5.99 -12.58
CA ASP A 667 -22.67 -5.82 -11.20
C ASP A 667 -21.22 -6.31 -11.08
N TYR A 668 -20.42 -5.59 -10.30
CA TYR A 668 -19.02 -5.95 -10.08
C TYR A 668 -18.91 -7.27 -9.31
N ASP A 669 -18.11 -8.22 -9.81
CA ASP A 669 -17.83 -9.47 -9.11
C ASP A 669 -16.78 -9.29 -8.00
N LEU A 670 -17.24 -9.29 -6.76
CA LEU A 670 -16.43 -9.16 -5.55
C LEU A 670 -15.55 -10.38 -5.26
N PHE A 671 -15.89 -11.56 -5.81
CA PHE A 671 -15.23 -12.83 -5.51
C PHE A 671 -14.40 -13.37 -6.68
N SER A 672 -14.26 -12.59 -7.75
CA SER A 672 -13.36 -12.93 -8.84
C SER A 672 -11.92 -13.07 -8.30
N SER A 673 -11.24 -14.16 -8.68
CA SER A 673 -9.81 -14.39 -8.43
C SER A 673 -8.93 -13.97 -9.62
N ASP A 674 -9.55 -13.41 -10.66
CA ASP A 674 -8.85 -12.94 -11.85
C ASP A 674 -8.14 -11.61 -11.57
N LEU A 675 -6.81 -11.66 -11.51
CA LEU A 675 -5.96 -10.50 -11.24
C LEU A 675 -6.03 -9.47 -12.37
N ASP A 676 -6.22 -9.90 -13.61
CA ASP A 676 -6.27 -9.00 -14.78
C ASP A 676 -7.54 -8.13 -14.69
N TYR A 677 -8.67 -8.77 -14.38
CA TYR A 677 -9.94 -8.10 -14.12
C TYR A 677 -9.87 -7.13 -12.93
N ILE A 678 -9.31 -7.58 -11.79
CA ILE A 678 -9.18 -6.74 -10.59
C ILE A 678 -8.28 -5.53 -10.88
N LEU A 679 -7.11 -5.74 -11.48
CA LEU A 679 -6.15 -4.68 -11.79
C LEU A 679 -6.74 -3.64 -12.74
N THR A 680 -7.43 -4.08 -13.79
CA THR A 680 -8.02 -3.19 -14.79
C THR A 680 -9.07 -2.28 -14.16
N ILE A 681 -9.95 -2.85 -13.32
CA ILE A 681 -10.99 -2.10 -12.62
C ILE A 681 -10.40 -1.16 -11.56
N MET A 682 -9.39 -1.60 -10.82
CA MET A 682 -8.67 -0.79 -9.84
C MET A 682 -7.91 0.39 -10.48
N THR A 683 -7.34 0.20 -11.67
CA THR A 683 -6.56 1.24 -12.38
C THR A 683 -7.43 2.41 -12.85
N PHE A 684 -8.74 2.19 -13.05
CA PHE A 684 -9.69 3.23 -13.47
C PHE A 684 -10.88 3.35 -12.52
N HIS A 685 -10.66 3.13 -11.23
CA HIS A 685 -11.70 2.99 -10.23
C HIS A 685 -12.59 4.23 -10.16
N ASP A 686 -12.00 5.41 -10.01
CA ASP A 686 -12.74 6.67 -9.94
C ASP A 686 -13.52 6.95 -11.22
N LEU A 687 -12.92 6.71 -12.40
CA LEU A 687 -13.56 6.99 -13.70
C LEU A 687 -14.83 6.15 -13.94
N ILE A 688 -14.83 4.88 -13.53
CA ILE A 688 -16.01 4.02 -13.72
C ILE A 688 -17.09 4.26 -12.65
N GLY A 689 -16.87 5.15 -11.68
CA GLY A 689 -17.85 5.47 -10.63
C GLY A 689 -17.47 4.97 -9.23
N GLY A 690 -16.20 4.61 -9.03
CA GLY A 690 -15.60 4.39 -7.73
C GLY A 690 -16.35 3.39 -6.84
N LYS A 691 -16.40 3.72 -5.55
CA LYS A 691 -17.05 2.90 -4.51
C LYS A 691 -18.54 2.68 -4.77
N ASP A 692 -19.22 3.59 -5.48
CA ASP A 692 -20.64 3.43 -5.80
C ASP A 692 -20.88 2.24 -6.73
N TYR A 693 -19.95 1.97 -7.64
CA TYR A 693 -20.01 0.80 -8.51
C TYR A 693 -19.49 -0.47 -7.83
N THR A 694 -18.24 -0.45 -7.38
CA THR A 694 -17.53 -1.67 -6.96
C THR A 694 -17.89 -2.09 -5.55
N LYS A 695 -18.44 -1.18 -4.74
CA LYS A 695 -18.67 -1.31 -3.29
C LYS A 695 -17.38 -1.46 -2.47
N LEU A 696 -16.22 -1.41 -3.10
CA LEU A 696 -14.90 -1.48 -2.47
C LEU A 696 -14.26 -0.09 -2.42
N SER A 697 -13.55 0.21 -1.34
CA SER A 697 -12.60 1.32 -1.30
C SER A 697 -11.32 0.98 -2.06
N ASN A 698 -10.60 2.02 -2.48
CA ASN A 698 -9.33 1.94 -3.18
C ASN A 698 -8.30 2.86 -2.52
N ILE A 699 -8.28 2.91 -1.17
CA ILE A 699 -7.50 3.94 -0.48
C ILE A 699 -6.02 3.60 -0.53
N GLU A 700 -5.65 2.36 -0.24
CA GLU A 700 -4.25 1.94 -0.18
C GLU A 700 -3.58 1.87 -1.56
N PHE A 701 -4.39 1.59 -2.58
CA PHE A 701 -3.99 1.60 -3.98
C PHE A 701 -4.47 2.85 -4.72
N SER A 702 -4.79 3.93 -3.99
CA SER A 702 -5.25 5.20 -4.58
C SER A 702 -4.23 5.77 -5.57
N ASN A 703 -2.93 5.70 -5.23
CA ASN A 703 -1.86 6.12 -6.13
C ASN A 703 -1.76 5.27 -7.40
N TRP A 704 -2.35 4.07 -7.42
CA TRP A 704 -2.44 3.18 -8.58
C TRP A 704 -3.70 3.38 -9.42
N ASP A 705 -4.64 4.22 -8.98
CA ASP A 705 -5.71 4.71 -9.83
C ASP A 705 -5.16 5.79 -10.78
N LEU A 706 -5.20 5.50 -12.08
CA LEU A 706 -4.72 6.39 -13.14
C LEU A 706 -5.87 7.16 -13.79
N SER A 707 -7.10 7.06 -13.27
CA SER A 707 -8.26 7.85 -13.71
C SER A 707 -7.96 9.35 -13.81
N PRO A 708 -7.28 9.98 -12.83
CA PRO A 708 -7.01 11.42 -12.92
C PRO A 708 -6.08 11.78 -14.08
N LEU A 709 -5.11 10.92 -14.42
CA LEU A 709 -4.16 11.17 -15.49
C LEU A 709 -4.84 11.20 -16.87
N LEU A 710 -5.88 10.39 -17.08
CA LEU A 710 -6.68 10.41 -18.31
C LEU A 710 -7.34 11.78 -18.55
N ALA A 711 -7.77 12.45 -17.48
CA ALA A 711 -8.33 13.80 -17.55
C ALA A 711 -7.26 14.89 -17.78
N LEU A 712 -5.99 14.58 -17.49
CA LEU A 712 -4.83 15.48 -17.58
C LEU A 712 -4.02 15.28 -18.88
N ASP A 713 -4.66 14.84 -19.95
CA ASP A 713 -4.04 14.65 -21.27
C ASP A 713 -2.89 13.62 -21.26
N GLN A 714 -3.00 12.58 -20.43
CA GLN A 714 -2.16 11.38 -20.51
C GLN A 714 -2.98 10.20 -21.07
N ALA A 715 -2.35 9.39 -21.90
CA ALA A 715 -2.86 8.09 -22.29
C ALA A 715 -2.16 7.00 -21.47
N VAL A 716 -2.90 5.95 -21.13
CA VAL A 716 -2.42 4.83 -20.33
C VAL A 716 -2.58 3.56 -21.16
N LEU A 717 -1.46 2.93 -21.52
CA LEU A 717 -1.48 1.61 -22.14
C LEU A 717 -1.24 0.56 -21.07
N ILE A 718 -2.12 -0.43 -20.97
CA ILE A 718 -2.01 -1.54 -20.02
C ILE A 718 -1.81 -2.81 -20.83
N GLY A 719 -0.90 -3.68 -20.40
CA GLY A 719 -0.71 -5.00 -20.98
C GLY A 719 0.07 -5.92 -20.05
N ARG A 720 0.31 -7.15 -20.52
CA ARG A 720 1.05 -8.19 -19.80
C ARG A 720 2.36 -8.48 -20.50
N VAL A 721 3.40 -8.72 -19.71
CA VAL A 721 4.71 -9.16 -20.24
C VAL A 721 5.02 -10.52 -19.65
N GLU A 722 5.37 -11.48 -20.49
CA GLU A 722 5.96 -12.74 -20.05
C GLU A 722 7.42 -12.49 -19.64
N SER A 723 7.61 -12.07 -18.39
CA SER A 723 8.92 -11.91 -17.77
C SER A 723 9.08 -12.95 -16.67
N GLU A 724 10.19 -13.71 -16.72
CA GLU A 724 10.55 -14.65 -15.65
C GLU A 724 10.90 -13.86 -14.39
N GLN A 725 9.96 -13.78 -13.45
CA GLN A 725 10.23 -13.15 -12.17
C GLN A 725 11.11 -14.07 -11.29
N PRO A 726 12.09 -13.51 -10.55
CA PRO A 726 12.91 -14.28 -9.64
C PRO A 726 12.04 -14.98 -8.60
N ALA A 727 12.18 -16.30 -8.49
CA ALA A 727 11.49 -17.05 -7.44
C ALA A 727 11.95 -16.55 -6.06
N PRO A 728 11.06 -16.48 -5.05
CA PRO A 728 11.47 -16.16 -3.69
C PRO A 728 12.42 -17.23 -3.18
N ALA A 729 13.55 -16.81 -2.63
CA ALA A 729 14.54 -17.72 -2.05
C ALA A 729 14.15 -18.01 -0.59
N VAL A 730 13.93 -19.28 -0.25
CA VAL A 730 13.67 -19.73 1.12
C VAL A 730 14.80 -20.67 1.53
N GLU A 731 15.46 -20.38 2.66
CA GLU A 731 16.63 -21.15 3.08
C GLU A 731 16.28 -22.63 3.29
N ASN A 732 17.06 -23.52 2.67
CA ASN A 732 16.93 -24.99 2.76
C ASN A 732 15.59 -25.58 2.27
N GLU A 733 14.74 -24.81 1.61
CA GLU A 733 13.41 -25.25 1.14
C GLU A 733 13.32 -25.24 -0.39
N THR A 734 12.50 -26.14 -0.94
CA THR A 734 12.16 -26.11 -2.37
C THR A 734 10.91 -25.30 -2.59
N VAL A 735 11.01 -24.32 -3.48
CA VAL A 735 9.92 -23.41 -3.83
C VAL A 735 9.44 -23.70 -5.26
N SER A 736 8.13 -23.68 -5.48
CA SER A 736 7.49 -23.95 -6.77
C SER A 736 6.47 -22.87 -7.11
N ALA A 737 6.56 -22.34 -8.33
CA ALA A 737 5.62 -21.36 -8.84
C ALA A 737 4.28 -22.02 -9.11
N ASN A 738 3.19 -21.36 -8.72
CA ASN A 738 1.83 -21.73 -9.12
C ASN A 738 1.25 -20.73 -10.11
N LYS A 739 1.35 -19.42 -9.81
CA LYS A 739 0.93 -18.34 -10.71
C LYS A 739 1.91 -17.17 -10.62
N THR A 740 2.45 -16.74 -11.76
CA THR A 740 3.32 -15.57 -11.87
C THR A 740 2.79 -14.67 -12.98
N VAL A 741 2.48 -13.41 -12.66
CA VAL A 741 1.95 -12.44 -13.63
C VAL A 741 2.70 -11.12 -13.49
N THR A 742 3.10 -10.56 -14.63
CA THR A 742 3.72 -9.24 -14.71
C THR A 742 2.86 -8.32 -15.57
N PHE A 743 2.35 -7.27 -14.94
CA PHE A 743 1.57 -6.22 -15.57
C PHE A 743 2.42 -4.99 -15.80
N VAL A 744 2.24 -4.36 -16.96
CA VAL A 744 2.92 -3.12 -17.30
C VAL A 744 1.89 -2.07 -17.67
N ARG A 745 2.04 -0.87 -17.10
CA ARG A 745 1.24 0.31 -17.41
C ARG A 745 2.15 1.42 -17.93
N LEU A 746 2.03 1.76 -19.21
CA LEU A 746 2.82 2.79 -19.87
C LEU A 746 2.01 4.09 -19.95
N ILE A 747 2.53 5.16 -19.33
CA ILE A 747 1.89 6.47 -19.23
C ILE A 747 2.58 7.43 -20.19
N MET A 748 1.81 7.97 -21.14
CA MET A 748 2.30 8.74 -22.28
C MET A 748 1.56 10.07 -22.40
N PRO A 749 2.24 11.18 -22.73
CA PRO A 749 1.58 12.46 -22.95
C PRO A 749 0.82 12.48 -24.28
N VAL A 750 -0.31 13.20 -24.33
CA VAL A 750 -1.06 13.42 -25.56
C VAL A 750 -1.18 14.91 -25.83
N ASP A 751 -0.62 15.36 -26.95
CA ASP A 751 -0.69 16.76 -27.37
C ASP A 751 -2.10 17.11 -27.86
N ARG A 752 -2.83 17.90 -27.07
CA ARG A 752 -4.09 18.49 -27.52
C ARG A 752 -3.81 19.59 -28.54
N ASN A 753 -4.16 19.34 -29.80
CA ASN A 753 -3.99 20.31 -30.87
C ASN A 753 -5.05 21.43 -30.76
N ARG A 754 -4.89 22.37 -29.81
CA ARG A 754 -5.82 23.49 -29.58
C ARG A 754 -5.83 24.54 -30.72
N SER A 755 -4.93 24.40 -31.69
CA SER A 755 -4.69 25.37 -32.77
C SER A 755 -5.83 25.44 -33.82
N GLU A 756 -6.68 24.42 -33.94
CA GLU A 756 -7.79 24.43 -34.92
C GLU A 756 -8.98 25.32 -34.51
N ILE A 757 -9.09 25.75 -33.24
CA ILE A 757 -10.23 26.56 -32.77
C ILE A 757 -10.03 28.07 -33.04
N GLN A 758 -8.82 28.51 -33.43
CA GLN A 758 -8.48 29.93 -33.54
C GLN A 758 -8.51 30.54 -34.94
N ARG A 759 -9.01 29.82 -35.96
CA ARG A 759 -9.26 30.39 -37.29
C ARG A 759 -10.71 30.21 -37.69
N LEU A 760 -11.60 30.98 -37.06
CA LEU A 760 -12.76 31.49 -37.82
C LEU A 760 -12.17 32.30 -39.00
N PRO A 761 -12.54 32.02 -40.27
CA PRO A 761 -12.11 32.87 -41.36
C PRO A 761 -12.54 34.30 -41.05
N GLU A 762 -11.61 35.24 -41.18
CA GLU A 762 -11.92 36.67 -41.10
C GLU A 762 -13.08 36.93 -42.07
N TYR A 763 -14.23 37.34 -41.51
CA TYR A 763 -15.32 37.89 -42.31
C TYR A 763 -14.84 39.26 -42.80
N ASP A 764 -14.35 39.32 -44.03
CA ASP A 764 -14.20 40.59 -44.75
C ASP A 764 -15.57 41.27 -44.81
N LYS A 765 -15.64 42.49 -44.27
CA LYS A 765 -16.79 43.39 -44.39
C LYS A 765 -16.55 44.42 -45.48
#